data_AF-A0A8T6C7Q4-F1
#
_entry.id   AF-A0A8T6C7Q4-F1
#
_cell.length_a   1.000
_cell.length_b   1.000
_cell.length_c   1.000
_cell.angle_alpha   90.00
_cell.angle_beta   90.00
_cell.angle_gamma   90.00
#
_symmetry.space_group_name_H-M   'P 1'
#
loop_
_entity.id
_entity.type
_entity.pdbx_description
1 polymer ?
#
loop_
_entity_poly.entity_id
_entity_poly.type
_entity_poly.pdbx_seq_one_letter_code
_entity_poly.pdbx_strand_id
1 'polypeptide(L)'
;MSASEAGAAHAGAERGQFSLLLTRRFSPFFITQALGAFNDNVYRNAVIVLIVFGSGSLDRDFLANMGAGLFALPFFLFSALAGEIADHGDKAALTRRIKIAEICIMLLGGLAVASGSVMAVMAVLFLMGTQSTFFGPIKYAIIPQHLRQAELVGGNGLVQMGTFVAIPAGLMLGGALAGAEPAGNRPLLIGVTVVGLATAGYLASRFIPGAPPAEGAGRICWNPVTVIARMSRAAAAKRSVLLSILGISWFWLLGSVVLAQMPNYGKEILNASETVTTSLMATLAVGIGVGSVVCEWLSGRRVEIGLTPIGSLGLTVVAAHLAFSTMSPVTPEAGLAQFLAAGGWGPVLDLFLIGVFGGLYVVPMYSVIQQRTRQETRARVIAFNNIVSSLFMVIGAGLSILVLVALEMSIPDLFLVLAAINLGVAIFVFWEVPEFVARFLVWCLMRSLYRLRFRDLDRVPERGAAVLVCNHVSYVDALLILGVLRRPVRFVMIKRIYDMPLLNFIFRSVNAVPITARKDNPEIYRKAFESLADALRNQELVCIFPEGHLTSDGRMHEFRPGVLKLLEQVPVPVIPMALRGLWGSLFSHQGRGAFRGGLKWLRAPVELRVGKPMAPEGITTDQLYAEVARLRGAGKAGE
;
A
#
# COMPACT_ATOMS: atom_id res chain seq x y z
N MET A 1 -27.56 0.25 12.90
CA MET A 1 -27.42 1.10 11.70
C MET A 1 -28.81 1.44 11.21
N SER A 2 -29.16 2.72 11.18
CA SER A 2 -30.48 3.15 10.70
C SER A 2 -30.55 3.08 9.16
N ALA A 3 -31.75 2.94 8.58
CA ALA A 3 -31.95 2.92 7.13
C ALA A 3 -31.40 4.17 6.41
N SER A 4 -31.29 5.30 7.14
CA SER A 4 -30.65 6.54 6.69
C SER A 4 -29.13 6.40 6.50
N GLU A 5 -28.45 5.68 7.40
CA GLU A 5 -27.00 5.41 7.31
C GLU A 5 -26.68 4.43 6.17
N ALA A 6 -27.58 3.49 5.88
CA ALA A 6 -27.45 2.58 4.74
C ALA A 6 -27.62 3.29 3.39
N GLY A 7 -28.56 4.26 3.30
CA GLY A 7 -28.75 5.10 2.11
C GLY A 7 -27.55 6.02 1.84
N ALA A 8 -26.96 6.61 2.88
CA ALA A 8 -25.75 7.42 2.77
C ALA A 8 -24.48 6.59 2.45
N ALA A 9 -24.43 5.32 2.87
CA ALA A 9 -23.38 4.38 2.50
C ALA A 9 -23.44 4.02 1.00
N HIS A 10 -24.64 3.92 0.43
CA HIS A 10 -24.82 3.66 -1.00
C HIS A 10 -24.50 4.86 -1.89
N ALA A 11 -24.85 6.08 -1.47
CA ALA A 11 -24.53 7.31 -2.21
C ALA A 11 -23.02 7.67 -2.21
N GLY A 12 -22.28 7.21 -1.19
CA GLY A 12 -20.81 7.32 -1.14
C GLY A 12 -20.08 6.30 -2.03
N ALA A 13 -20.76 5.23 -2.45
CA ALA A 13 -20.15 4.15 -3.22
C ALA A 13 -19.78 4.56 -4.66
N GLU A 14 -20.41 5.59 -5.23
CA GLU A 14 -20.21 6.00 -6.63
C GLU A 14 -19.02 6.97 -6.86
N ARG A 15 -18.44 7.57 -5.81
CA ARG A 15 -17.40 8.61 -5.98
C ARG A 15 -15.99 8.05 -5.78
N GLY A 16 -15.07 8.25 -6.74
CA GLY A 16 -13.66 7.82 -6.65
C GLY A 16 -12.85 8.54 -5.57
N GLN A 17 -11.63 8.08 -5.23
CA GLN A 17 -10.81 8.70 -4.15
C GLN A 17 -10.67 10.22 -4.27
N PHE A 18 -10.60 10.77 -5.49
CA PHE A 18 -10.47 12.21 -5.71
C PHE A 18 -11.63 13.01 -5.13
N SER A 19 -12.78 12.39 -4.88
CA SER A 19 -13.88 13.03 -4.17
C SER A 19 -13.52 13.42 -2.73
N LEU A 20 -12.55 12.75 -2.10
CA LEU A 20 -12.03 13.12 -0.78
C LEU A 20 -11.40 14.53 -0.81
N LEU A 21 -10.78 14.94 -1.91
CA LEU A 21 -10.21 16.28 -2.10
C LEU A 21 -11.28 17.38 -2.09
N LEU A 22 -12.54 17.03 -2.30
CA LEU A 22 -13.67 17.97 -2.23
C LEU A 22 -14.32 18.00 -0.85
N THR A 23 -13.91 17.13 0.07
CA THR A 23 -14.50 17.05 1.41
C THR A 23 -13.79 17.94 2.42
N ARG A 24 -14.56 18.66 3.26
CA ARG A 24 -14.02 19.49 4.35
C ARG A 24 -13.21 18.71 5.38
N ARG A 25 -13.46 17.41 5.53
CA ARG A 25 -12.74 16.54 6.49
C ARG A 25 -11.34 16.12 6.02
N PHE A 26 -11.04 16.23 4.73
CA PHE A 26 -9.79 15.74 4.16
C PHE A 26 -9.02 16.81 3.38
N SER A 27 -9.68 17.64 2.56
CA SER A 27 -8.97 18.58 1.68
C SER A 27 -8.06 19.57 2.40
N PRO A 28 -8.46 20.20 3.54
CA PRO A 28 -7.59 21.13 4.24
C PRO A 28 -6.30 20.46 4.73
N PHE A 29 -6.42 19.22 5.20
CA PHE A 29 -5.30 18.40 5.63
C PHE A 29 -4.39 18.03 4.44
N PHE A 30 -4.97 17.59 3.32
CA PHE A 30 -4.24 17.26 2.09
C PHE A 30 -3.44 18.45 1.57
N ILE A 31 -4.05 19.64 1.50
CA ILE A 31 -3.39 20.88 1.05
C ILE A 31 -2.26 21.25 2.01
N THR A 32 -2.53 21.23 3.33
CA THR A 32 -1.54 21.55 4.36
C THR A 32 -0.29 20.67 4.26
N GLN A 33 -0.47 19.36 4.07
CA GLN A 33 0.66 18.44 3.97
C GLN A 33 1.39 18.53 2.62
N ALA A 34 0.68 18.78 1.52
CA ALA A 34 1.28 18.94 0.20
C ALA A 34 2.12 20.23 0.12
N LEU A 35 1.59 21.35 0.63
CA LEU A 35 2.30 22.61 0.69
C LEU A 35 3.53 22.53 1.61
N GLY A 36 3.43 21.84 2.74
CA GLY A 36 4.59 21.62 3.62
C GLY A 36 5.70 20.84 2.90
N ALA A 37 5.36 19.70 2.28
CA ALA A 37 6.33 18.93 1.50
C ALA A 37 6.91 19.75 0.33
N PHE A 38 6.10 20.54 -0.35
CA PHE A 38 6.54 21.39 -1.45
C PHE A 38 7.53 22.45 -0.97
N ASN A 39 7.16 23.19 0.07
CA ASN A 39 7.96 24.26 0.66
C ASN A 39 9.32 23.75 1.18
N ASP A 40 9.33 22.59 1.85
CA ASP A 40 10.56 21.92 2.30
C ASP A 40 11.56 21.70 1.17
N ASN A 41 11.07 21.31 -0.01
CA ASN A 41 11.91 21.01 -1.16
C ASN A 41 12.30 22.28 -1.94
N VAL A 42 11.44 23.31 -1.96
CA VAL A 42 11.79 24.64 -2.50
C VAL A 42 12.97 25.23 -1.75
N TYR A 43 12.86 25.35 -0.41
CA TYR A 43 13.93 25.93 0.39
C TYR A 43 15.21 25.08 0.32
N ARG A 44 15.10 23.76 0.52
CA ARG A 44 16.25 22.85 0.49
C ARG A 44 17.02 22.94 -0.82
N ASN A 45 16.33 22.89 -1.95
CA ASN A 45 17.02 22.92 -3.24
C ASN A 45 17.59 24.30 -3.56
N ALA A 46 16.84 25.37 -3.29
CA ALA A 46 17.34 26.73 -3.50
C ALA A 46 18.63 26.99 -2.72
N VAL A 47 18.67 26.54 -1.47
CA VAL A 47 19.85 26.60 -0.60
C VAL A 47 21.01 25.78 -1.15
N ILE A 48 20.79 24.53 -1.53
CA ILE A 48 21.85 23.67 -2.07
C ILE A 48 22.44 24.32 -3.31
N VAL A 49 21.60 24.79 -4.25
CA VAL A 49 22.06 25.49 -5.46
C VAL A 49 22.84 26.76 -5.10
N LEU A 50 22.34 27.63 -4.21
CA LEU A 50 23.06 28.84 -3.83
C LEU A 50 24.39 28.58 -3.13
N ILE A 51 24.49 27.54 -2.31
CA ILE A 51 25.74 27.16 -1.64
C ILE A 51 26.70 26.55 -2.65
N VAL A 52 26.26 25.56 -3.42
CA VAL A 52 27.08 24.82 -4.41
C VAL A 52 27.57 25.73 -5.53
N PHE A 53 26.76 26.68 -6.01
CA PHE A 53 27.17 27.59 -7.08
C PHE A 53 27.74 28.92 -6.57
N GLY A 54 27.56 29.25 -5.29
CA GLY A 54 28.08 30.46 -4.66
C GLY A 54 29.47 30.30 -4.01
N SER A 55 29.82 29.10 -3.52
CA SER A 55 31.14 28.84 -2.95
C SER A 55 32.11 28.33 -4.03
N GLY A 56 33.10 29.14 -4.42
CA GLY A 56 34.12 28.78 -5.41
C GLY A 56 35.17 27.75 -4.95
N SER A 57 34.85 26.81 -4.05
CA SER A 57 35.80 25.87 -3.44
C SER A 57 35.46 24.39 -3.65
N LEU A 58 36.44 23.52 -3.37
CA LEU A 58 36.41 22.04 -3.49
C LEU A 58 35.43 21.32 -2.52
N ASP A 59 34.60 22.04 -1.76
CA ASP A 59 33.77 21.50 -0.66
C ASP A 59 32.27 21.33 -1.02
N ARG A 60 31.91 21.46 -2.31
CA ARG A 60 30.51 21.51 -2.78
C ARG A 60 29.71 20.23 -2.48
N ASP A 61 30.30 19.08 -2.79
CA ASP A 61 29.65 17.78 -2.58
C ASP A 61 29.50 17.47 -1.09
N PHE A 62 30.49 17.88 -0.29
CA PHE A 62 30.43 17.76 1.17
C PHE A 62 29.30 18.61 1.75
N LEU A 63 29.20 19.89 1.36
CA LEU A 63 28.14 20.78 1.84
C LEU A 63 26.74 20.30 1.42
N ALA A 64 26.56 19.79 0.20
CA ALA A 64 25.30 19.23 -0.26
C ALA A 64 24.89 17.99 0.56
N ASN A 65 25.83 17.06 0.78
CA ASN A 65 25.61 15.86 1.59
C ASN A 65 25.34 16.20 3.07
N MET A 66 26.06 17.17 3.62
CA MET A 66 25.83 17.67 4.97
C MET A 66 24.45 18.30 5.11
N GLY A 67 24.00 19.09 4.13
CA GLY A 67 22.65 19.67 4.11
C GLY A 67 21.56 18.60 4.11
N ALA A 68 21.72 17.55 3.30
CA ALA A 68 20.80 16.41 3.28
C ALA A 68 20.79 15.66 4.63
N GLY A 69 21.97 15.43 5.21
CA GLY A 69 22.12 14.80 6.53
C GLY A 69 21.51 15.62 7.67
N LEU A 70 21.73 16.93 7.69
CA LEU A 70 21.17 17.85 8.70
C LEU A 70 19.66 17.95 8.62
N PHE A 71 19.07 17.88 7.42
CA PHE A 71 17.62 17.83 7.27
C PHE A 71 17.02 16.51 7.79
N ALA A 72 17.74 15.39 7.62
CA ALA A 72 17.29 14.06 8.05
C ALA A 72 17.55 13.78 9.55
N LEU A 73 18.59 14.37 10.14
CA LEU A 73 19.01 14.13 11.53
C LEU A 73 17.89 14.32 12.58
N PRO A 74 17.05 15.37 12.52
CA PRO A 74 15.93 15.55 13.44
C PRO A 74 14.96 14.36 13.51
N PHE A 75 14.78 13.61 12.41
CA PHE A 75 13.89 12.45 12.39
C PHE A 75 14.37 11.36 13.35
N PHE A 76 15.69 11.21 13.52
CA PHE A 76 16.24 10.28 14.52
C PHE A 76 16.11 10.82 15.95
N LEU A 77 16.40 12.10 16.15
CA LEU A 77 16.48 12.70 17.48
C LEU A 77 15.10 12.92 18.12
N PHE A 78 14.12 13.35 17.32
CA PHE A 78 12.85 13.87 17.83
C PHE A 78 11.61 13.06 17.45
N SER A 79 11.69 12.06 16.56
CA SER A 79 10.50 11.26 16.18
C SER A 79 9.82 10.63 17.40
N ALA A 80 10.59 10.14 18.37
CA ALA A 80 10.04 9.54 19.58
C ALA A 80 9.18 10.56 20.36
N LEU A 81 9.73 11.74 20.60
CA LEU A 81 9.00 12.82 21.29
C LEU A 81 7.79 13.30 20.48
N ALA A 82 7.95 13.44 19.16
CA ALA A 82 6.88 13.84 18.26
C ALA A 82 5.69 12.87 18.30
N GLY A 83 5.94 11.56 18.27
CA GLY A 83 4.90 10.55 18.38
C GLY A 83 4.19 10.58 19.74
N GLU A 84 4.95 10.74 20.82
CA GLU A 84 4.42 10.88 22.18
C GLU A 84 3.47 12.07 22.30
N ILE A 85 3.87 13.25 21.80
CA ILE A 85 3.06 14.47 21.85
C ILE A 85 1.82 14.32 20.96
N ALA A 86 1.96 13.71 19.78
CA ALA A 86 0.86 13.52 18.82
C ALA A 86 -0.26 12.59 19.32
N ASP A 87 0.04 11.63 20.20
CA ASP A 87 -0.99 10.76 20.80
C ASP A 87 -1.75 11.45 21.94
N HIS A 88 -1.17 12.44 22.64
CA HIS A 88 -1.79 13.16 23.75
C HIS A 88 -2.45 14.49 23.37
N GLY A 89 -2.09 15.09 22.23
CA GLY A 89 -2.66 16.34 21.75
C GLY A 89 -3.75 16.16 20.71
N ASP A 90 -4.61 17.16 20.57
CA ASP A 90 -5.48 17.29 19.39
C ASP A 90 -4.59 17.48 18.15
N LYS A 91 -4.69 16.55 17.20
CA LYS A 91 -3.82 16.47 16.02
C LYS A 91 -3.97 17.68 15.10
N ALA A 92 -5.16 18.27 15.02
CA ALA A 92 -5.40 19.47 14.24
C ALA A 92 -4.83 20.72 14.92
N ALA A 93 -4.96 20.83 16.25
CA ALA A 93 -4.35 21.90 17.03
C ALA A 93 -2.82 21.86 16.97
N LEU A 94 -2.23 20.67 17.10
CA LEU A 94 -0.80 20.45 16.92
C LEU A 94 -0.35 20.83 15.51
N THR A 95 -1.09 20.41 14.48
CA THR A 95 -0.80 20.81 13.09
C THR A 95 -0.75 22.32 12.93
N ARG A 96 -1.74 23.06 13.45
CA ARG A 96 -1.74 24.54 13.38
C ARG A 96 -0.52 25.17 14.07
N ARG A 97 -0.13 24.66 15.25
CA ARG A 97 1.05 25.16 15.99
C ARG A 97 2.35 24.90 15.22
N ILE A 98 2.48 23.71 14.64
CA ILE A 98 3.63 23.35 13.80
C ILE A 98 3.71 24.26 12.57
N LYS A 99 2.56 24.58 11.95
CA LYS A 99 2.52 25.48 10.78
C LYS A 99 2.84 26.94 11.11
N ILE A 100 2.51 27.39 12.32
CA ILE A 100 3.00 28.69 12.82
C ILE A 100 4.51 28.67 12.99
N ALA A 101 5.06 27.60 13.57
CA ALA A 101 6.51 27.44 13.70
C ALA A 101 7.19 27.40 12.32
N GLU A 102 6.59 26.75 11.32
CA GLU A 102 7.09 26.75 9.94
C GLU A 102 7.19 28.17 9.36
N ILE A 103 6.19 29.04 9.56
CA ILE A 103 6.27 30.45 9.12
C ILE A 103 7.48 31.15 9.76
N CYS A 104 7.69 30.99 11.07
CA CYS A 104 8.83 31.57 11.76
C CYS A 104 10.17 31.02 11.21
N ILE A 105 10.26 29.72 10.98
CA ILE A 105 11.45 29.07 10.39
C ILE A 105 11.68 29.59 8.97
N MET A 106 10.63 29.81 8.17
CA MET A 106 10.76 30.31 6.79
C MET A 106 11.15 31.78 6.75
N LEU A 107 10.69 32.59 7.70
CA LEU A 107 11.17 33.97 7.87
C LEU A 107 12.67 33.99 8.18
N LEU A 108 13.11 33.14 9.11
CA LEU A 108 14.53 32.95 9.39
C LEU A 108 15.30 32.43 8.16
N GLY A 109 14.68 31.55 7.37
CA GLY A 109 15.25 31.05 6.12
C GLY A 109 15.48 32.14 5.09
N GLY A 110 14.50 33.01 4.86
CA GLY A 110 14.66 34.17 3.98
C GLY A 110 15.80 35.10 4.44
N LEU A 111 15.87 35.38 5.74
CA LEU A 111 16.95 36.18 6.33
C LEU A 111 18.31 35.48 6.24
N ALA A 112 18.36 34.16 6.45
CA ALA A 112 19.58 33.37 6.36
C ALA A 112 20.14 33.40 4.93
N VAL A 113 19.29 33.20 3.92
CA VAL A 113 19.70 33.32 2.51
C VAL A 113 20.16 34.74 2.19
N ALA A 114 19.47 35.77 2.68
CA ALA A 114 19.86 37.18 2.47
C ALA A 114 21.20 37.53 3.13
N SER A 115 21.54 36.87 4.24
CA SER A 115 22.81 37.07 4.95
C SER A 115 24.02 36.46 4.23
N GLY A 116 23.81 35.53 3.28
CA GLY A 116 24.88 34.75 2.65
C GLY A 116 25.59 33.76 3.59
N SER A 117 25.14 33.61 4.83
CA SER A 117 25.78 32.73 5.82
C SER A 117 25.38 31.26 5.61
N VAL A 118 26.34 30.44 5.16
CA VAL A 118 26.17 28.99 5.03
C VAL A 118 25.71 28.36 6.35
N MET A 119 26.27 28.79 7.48
CA MET A 119 25.90 28.26 8.79
C MET A 119 24.45 28.59 9.17
N ALA A 120 24.01 29.83 8.92
CA ALA A 120 22.63 30.22 9.20
C ALA A 120 21.64 29.41 8.36
N VAL A 121 21.97 29.22 7.09
CA VAL A 121 21.16 28.45 6.16
C VAL A 121 21.09 26.96 6.56
N MET A 122 22.22 26.37 6.96
CA MET A 122 22.27 24.99 7.48
C MET A 122 21.49 24.83 8.80
N ALA A 123 21.55 25.83 9.70
CA ALA A 123 20.76 25.83 10.92
C ALA A 123 19.25 25.84 10.61
N VAL A 124 18.81 26.62 9.62
CA VAL A 124 17.41 26.62 9.18
C VAL A 124 17.02 25.27 8.57
N LEU A 125 17.88 24.62 7.78
CA LEU A 125 17.61 23.26 7.26
C LEU A 125 17.36 22.25 8.40
N PHE A 126 18.13 22.31 9.48
CA PHE A 126 17.91 21.48 10.67
C PHE A 126 16.58 21.81 11.38
N LEU A 127 16.23 23.10 11.50
CA LEU A 127 14.95 23.51 12.07
C LEU A 127 13.76 23.04 11.23
N MET A 128 13.88 23.08 9.90
CA MET A 128 12.88 22.53 8.99
C MET A 128 12.71 21.02 9.17
N GLY A 129 13.82 20.26 9.20
CA GLY A 129 13.79 18.83 9.48
C GLY A 129 13.10 18.51 10.81
N THR A 130 13.32 19.36 11.82
CA THR A 130 12.66 19.26 13.13
C THR A 130 11.16 19.49 13.00
N GLN A 131 10.73 20.57 12.35
CA GLN A 131 9.31 20.84 12.09
C GLN A 131 8.63 19.66 11.37
N SER A 132 9.26 19.11 10.34
CA SER A 132 8.73 17.98 9.58
C SER A 132 8.71 16.66 10.38
N THR A 133 9.67 16.47 11.28
CA THR A 133 9.66 15.35 12.25
C THR A 133 8.44 15.39 13.16
N PHE A 134 8.08 16.57 13.67
CA PHE A 134 6.88 16.73 14.52
C PHE A 134 5.58 16.55 13.74
N PHE A 135 5.56 16.89 12.45
CA PHE A 135 4.38 16.72 11.61
C PHE A 135 4.15 15.27 11.14
N GLY A 136 5.21 14.49 10.95
CA GLY A 136 5.16 13.13 10.40
C GLY A 136 4.20 12.17 11.11
N PRO A 137 4.25 12.01 12.44
CA PRO A 137 3.33 11.15 13.19
C PRO A 137 1.87 11.61 13.09
N ILE A 138 1.64 12.93 13.09
CA ILE A 138 0.31 13.53 12.99
C ILE A 138 -0.30 13.23 11.61
N LYS A 139 0.49 13.41 10.55
CA LYS A 139 0.08 13.23 9.15
C LYS A 139 -0.61 11.89 8.92
N TYR A 140 -0.05 10.79 9.40
CA TYR A 140 -0.65 9.47 9.17
C TYR A 140 -1.61 9.03 10.28
N ALA A 141 -1.51 9.61 11.50
CA ALA A 141 -2.40 9.24 12.60
C ALA A 141 -3.79 9.90 12.51
N ILE A 142 -3.89 11.06 11.86
CA ILE A 142 -5.15 11.80 11.69
C ILE A 142 -6.07 11.17 10.63
N ILE A 143 -5.49 10.50 9.62
CA ILE A 143 -6.25 9.91 8.49
C ILE A 143 -7.38 9.01 8.97
N PRO A 144 -7.18 8.04 9.87
CA PRO A 144 -8.25 7.14 10.28
C PRO A 144 -9.21 7.74 11.32
N GLN A 145 -8.95 8.96 11.78
CA GLN A 145 -9.94 9.73 12.57
C GLN A 145 -10.91 10.48 11.65
N HIS A 146 -10.47 10.92 10.48
CA HIS A 146 -11.30 11.68 9.54
C HIS A 146 -11.93 10.82 8.43
N LEU A 147 -11.32 9.68 8.12
CA LEU A 147 -11.75 8.79 7.05
C LEU A 147 -12.33 7.48 7.57
N ARG A 148 -13.30 6.94 6.81
CA ARG A 148 -13.87 5.61 7.05
C ARG A 148 -12.85 4.53 6.66
N GLN A 149 -13.01 3.30 7.17
CA GLN A 149 -12.09 2.20 6.86
C GLN A 149 -11.94 1.93 5.35
N ALA A 150 -13.03 2.03 4.58
CA ALA A 150 -13.00 1.85 3.13
C ALA A 150 -12.30 3.01 2.39
N GLU A 151 -12.17 4.17 3.02
CA GLU A 151 -11.54 5.37 2.45
C GLU A 151 -10.03 5.43 2.77
N LEU A 152 -9.52 4.54 3.64
CA LEU A 152 -8.13 4.59 4.10
C LEU A 152 -7.12 4.38 2.98
N VAL A 153 -7.36 3.42 2.08
CA VAL A 153 -6.43 3.14 0.96
C VAL A 153 -6.35 4.34 0.03
N GLY A 154 -7.50 4.88 -0.40
CA GLY A 154 -7.54 6.07 -1.25
C GLY A 154 -7.00 7.32 -0.57
N GLY A 155 -7.31 7.52 0.72
CA GLY A 155 -6.77 8.64 1.51
C GLY A 155 -5.25 8.58 1.66
N ASN A 156 -4.69 7.41 1.96
CA ASN A 156 -3.23 7.22 1.98
C ASN A 156 -2.64 7.41 0.57
N GLY A 157 -3.27 6.87 -0.46
CA GLY A 157 -2.84 7.03 -1.85
C GLY A 157 -2.75 8.49 -2.26
N LEU A 158 -3.77 9.31 -1.94
CA LEU A 158 -3.75 10.75 -2.19
C LEU A 158 -2.66 11.46 -1.40
N VAL A 159 -2.51 11.19 -0.10
CA VAL A 159 -1.46 11.80 0.73
C VAL A 159 -0.07 11.49 0.19
N GLN A 160 0.17 10.23 -0.21
CA GLN A 160 1.43 9.81 -0.80
C GLN A 160 1.66 10.49 -2.14
N MET A 161 0.69 10.44 -3.05
CA MET A 161 0.74 11.17 -4.33
C MET A 161 1.08 12.64 -4.12
N GLY A 162 0.38 13.33 -3.22
CA GLY A 162 0.61 14.76 -2.94
C GLY A 162 2.02 15.03 -2.43
N THR A 163 2.59 14.13 -1.62
CA THR A 163 3.97 14.25 -1.12
C THR A 163 4.98 14.04 -2.24
N PHE A 164 4.81 12.96 -3.02
CA PHE A 164 5.74 12.62 -4.08
C PHE A 164 5.70 13.62 -5.22
N VAL A 165 4.54 14.17 -5.59
CA VAL A 165 4.45 15.25 -6.59
C VAL A 165 5.06 16.55 -6.06
N ALA A 166 4.82 16.88 -4.78
CA ALA A 166 5.34 18.11 -4.17
C ALA A 166 6.87 18.14 -4.09
N ILE A 167 7.54 17.00 -3.90
CA ILE A 167 9.01 16.93 -3.78
C ILE A 167 9.71 17.45 -5.06
N PRO A 168 9.57 16.84 -6.25
CA PRO A 168 10.24 17.31 -7.46
C PRO A 168 9.75 18.69 -7.90
N ALA A 169 8.45 18.98 -7.77
CA ALA A 169 7.94 20.30 -8.10
C ALA A 169 8.62 21.39 -7.24
N GLY A 170 8.84 21.09 -5.95
CA GLY A 170 9.57 21.98 -5.04
C GLY A 170 11.05 22.10 -5.41
N LEU A 171 11.71 20.99 -5.74
CA LEU A 171 13.10 21.01 -6.21
C LEU A 171 13.25 21.90 -7.46
N MET A 172 12.38 21.72 -8.45
CA MET A 172 12.38 22.49 -9.70
C MET A 172 12.19 23.99 -9.44
N LEU A 173 11.19 24.35 -8.63
CA LEU A 173 10.95 25.76 -8.29
C LEU A 173 12.12 26.35 -7.48
N GLY A 174 12.66 25.61 -6.51
CA GLY A 174 13.82 26.04 -5.73
C GLY A 174 15.06 26.32 -6.59
N GLY A 175 15.34 25.42 -7.54
CA GLY A 175 16.43 25.61 -8.50
C GLY A 175 16.21 26.82 -9.41
N ALA A 176 15.00 26.99 -9.93
CA ALA A 176 14.63 28.15 -10.76
C ALA A 176 14.76 29.49 -10.00
N LEU A 177 14.36 29.54 -8.73
CA LEU A 177 14.51 30.73 -7.89
C LEU A 177 15.98 31.05 -7.59
N ALA A 178 16.80 30.03 -7.36
CA ALA A 178 18.23 30.20 -7.12
C ALA A 178 18.99 30.60 -8.40
N GLY A 179 18.50 30.21 -9.58
CA GLY A 179 19.03 30.62 -10.88
C GLY A 179 18.43 31.91 -11.46
N ALA A 180 17.54 32.60 -10.72
CA ALA A 180 16.88 33.79 -11.21
C ALA A 180 17.85 34.98 -11.39
N GLU A 181 17.64 35.75 -12.46
CA GLU A 181 18.34 37.01 -12.74
C GLU A 181 17.41 38.22 -12.55
N PRO A 182 17.89 39.36 -12.02
CA PRO A 182 19.25 39.62 -11.54
C PRO A 182 19.58 38.89 -10.23
N ALA A 183 20.83 38.45 -10.07
CA ALA A 183 21.28 37.70 -8.91
C ALA A 183 20.97 38.34 -7.53
N GLY A 184 20.96 39.67 -7.45
CA GLY A 184 20.63 40.41 -6.22
C GLY A 184 19.21 40.17 -5.70
N ASN A 185 18.27 39.74 -6.55
CA ASN A 185 16.88 39.49 -6.16
C ASN A 185 16.64 38.07 -5.63
N ARG A 186 17.59 37.15 -5.79
CA ARG A 186 17.42 35.73 -5.42
C ARG A 186 17.00 35.53 -3.96
N PRO A 187 17.65 36.17 -2.95
CA PRO A 187 17.25 35.99 -1.55
C PRO A 187 15.83 36.46 -1.26
N LEU A 188 15.42 37.59 -1.85
CA LEU A 188 14.07 38.13 -1.68
C LEU A 188 13.02 37.20 -2.32
N LEU A 189 13.28 36.73 -3.55
CA LEU A 189 12.39 35.81 -4.26
C LEU A 189 12.20 34.49 -3.50
N ILE A 190 13.30 33.92 -3.00
CA ILE A 190 13.26 32.70 -2.18
C ILE A 190 12.47 32.97 -0.89
N GLY A 191 12.83 34.02 -0.14
CA GLY A 191 12.19 34.38 1.12
C GLY A 191 10.69 34.60 1.01
N VAL A 192 10.24 35.42 0.04
CA VAL A 192 8.82 35.69 -0.20
C VAL A 192 8.08 34.41 -0.58
N THR A 193 8.69 33.56 -1.42
CA THR A 193 8.06 32.31 -1.86
C THR A 193 7.87 31.35 -0.69
N VAL A 194 8.92 31.07 0.09
CA VAL A 194 8.85 30.06 1.16
C VAL A 194 7.97 30.51 2.32
N VAL A 195 7.97 31.80 2.65
CA VAL A 195 7.07 32.38 3.66
C VAL A 195 5.63 32.40 3.16
N GLY A 196 5.41 32.73 1.88
CA GLY A 196 4.08 32.69 1.25
C GLY A 196 3.47 31.30 1.27
N LEU A 197 4.26 30.28 0.91
CA LEU A 197 3.86 28.87 0.94
C LEU A 197 3.57 28.39 2.36
N ALA A 198 4.42 28.71 3.34
CA ALA A 198 4.17 28.39 4.75
C ALA A 198 2.89 29.06 5.28
N THR A 199 2.65 30.30 4.89
CA THR A 199 1.44 31.05 5.26
C THR A 199 0.19 30.42 4.65
N ALA A 200 0.23 30.06 3.36
CA ALA A 200 -0.86 29.34 2.70
C ALA A 200 -1.13 27.98 3.36
N GLY A 201 -0.07 27.25 3.73
CA GLY A 201 -0.15 25.99 4.49
C GLY A 201 -0.80 26.18 5.86
N TYR A 202 -0.46 27.25 6.58
CA TYR A 202 -1.10 27.60 7.85
C TYR A 202 -2.58 27.94 7.66
N LEU A 203 -2.93 28.77 6.67
CA LEU A 203 -4.32 29.13 6.38
C LEU A 203 -5.15 27.89 6.04
N ALA A 204 -4.63 26.98 5.23
CA ALA A 204 -5.28 25.69 4.97
C ALA A 204 -5.46 24.87 6.26
N SER A 205 -4.46 24.86 7.14
CA SER A 205 -4.49 24.09 8.40
C SER A 205 -5.58 24.55 9.39
N ARG A 206 -6.04 25.81 9.27
CA ARG A 206 -7.13 26.36 10.08
C ARG A 206 -8.46 25.67 9.83
N PHE A 207 -8.65 25.10 8.64
CA PHE A 207 -9.89 24.41 8.26
C PHE A 207 -9.84 22.91 8.54
N ILE A 208 -8.75 22.38 9.11
CA ILE A 208 -8.68 20.98 9.53
C ILE A 208 -9.61 20.79 10.75
N PRO A 209 -10.61 19.89 10.67
CA PRO A 209 -11.49 19.59 11.80
C PRO A 209 -10.74 19.10 13.04
N GLY A 210 -11.34 19.25 14.21
CA GLY A 210 -10.79 18.75 15.47
C GLY A 210 -10.54 17.24 15.43
N ALA A 211 -9.43 16.82 16.02
CA ALA A 211 -8.93 15.45 16.00
C ALA A 211 -8.40 15.11 17.40
N PRO A 212 -9.31 14.95 18.39
CA PRO A 212 -8.94 14.84 19.79
C PRO A 212 -8.12 13.58 20.08
N PRO A 213 -7.33 13.60 21.17
CA PRO A 213 -6.63 12.40 21.64
C PRO A 213 -7.63 11.32 22.06
N ALA A 214 -7.17 10.07 22.14
CA ALA A 214 -8.01 8.99 22.65
C ALA A 214 -8.33 9.19 24.14
N GLU A 215 -9.49 8.73 24.59
CA GLU A 215 -9.87 8.77 26.01
C GLU A 215 -8.84 8.02 26.87
N GLY A 216 -8.44 8.61 28.00
CA GLY A 216 -7.43 8.02 28.88
C GLY A 216 -5.98 8.17 28.40
N ALA A 217 -5.69 9.06 27.44
CA ALA A 217 -4.32 9.45 27.14
C ALA A 217 -3.66 9.99 28.41
N GLY A 218 -2.66 9.27 28.93
CA GLY A 218 -2.00 9.56 30.20
C GLY A 218 -1.14 10.83 30.17
N ARG A 219 -0.08 10.87 30.99
CA ARG A 219 0.90 11.97 30.93
C ARG A 219 1.95 11.70 29.85
N ILE A 220 2.37 12.78 29.17
CA ILE A 220 3.50 12.76 28.22
C ILE A 220 4.76 12.29 28.96
N CYS A 221 5.43 11.28 28.41
CA CYS A 221 6.73 10.88 28.89
C CYS A 221 7.85 11.54 28.09
N TRP A 222 8.73 12.24 28.80
CA TRP A 222 9.84 12.98 28.20
C TRP A 222 11.10 12.15 28.00
N ASN A 223 11.17 10.92 28.53
CA ASN A 223 12.34 10.05 28.37
C ASN A 223 12.30 9.34 27.01
N PRO A 224 13.17 9.71 26.04
CA PRO A 224 13.13 9.17 24.68
C PRO A 224 13.40 7.67 24.63
N VAL A 225 14.28 7.14 25.49
CA VAL A 225 14.61 5.71 25.53
C VAL A 225 13.39 4.90 25.96
N THR A 226 12.69 5.35 27.01
CA THR A 226 11.47 4.69 27.49
C THR A 226 10.33 4.79 26.48
N VAL A 227 10.26 5.89 25.73
CA VAL A 227 9.26 6.09 24.67
C VAL A 227 9.54 5.15 23.50
N ILE A 228 10.78 5.08 23.00
CA ILE A 228 11.18 4.16 21.92
C ILE A 228 10.90 2.71 22.31
N ALA A 229 11.25 2.30 23.54
CA ALA A 229 10.99 0.95 24.04
C ALA A 229 9.50 0.61 24.15
N ARG A 230 8.63 1.60 24.39
CA ARG A 230 7.17 1.42 24.37
C ARG A 230 6.63 1.35 22.94
N MET A 231 7.16 2.18 22.04
CA MET A 231 6.77 2.16 20.64
C MET A 231 7.13 0.84 19.95
N SER A 232 8.34 0.33 20.19
CA SER A 232 8.78 -0.94 19.63
C SER A 232 7.90 -2.10 20.11
N ARG A 233 7.55 -2.13 21.41
CA ARG A 233 6.60 -3.09 21.97
C ARG A 233 5.19 -2.94 21.36
N ALA A 234 4.72 -1.71 21.16
CA ALA A 234 3.42 -1.46 20.54
C ALA A 234 3.37 -1.91 19.06
N ALA A 235 4.45 -1.70 18.32
CA ALA A 235 4.59 -2.18 16.94
C ALA A 235 4.70 -3.72 16.88
N ALA A 236 5.48 -4.31 17.78
CA ALA A 236 5.69 -5.76 17.87
C ALA A 236 4.45 -6.52 18.38
N ALA A 237 3.49 -5.83 19.01
CA ALA A 237 2.25 -6.45 19.51
C ALA A 237 1.44 -7.15 18.42
N LYS A 238 1.59 -6.73 17.15
CA LYS A 238 1.00 -7.42 16.00
C LYS A 238 2.07 -7.64 14.94
N ARG A 239 2.38 -8.90 14.64
CA ARG A 239 3.38 -9.28 13.63
C ARG A 239 3.17 -8.58 12.29
N SER A 240 1.92 -8.43 11.84
CA SER A 240 1.61 -7.72 10.60
C SER A 240 1.97 -6.24 10.62
N VAL A 241 1.88 -5.57 11.77
CA VAL A 241 2.26 -4.15 11.91
C VAL A 241 3.78 -4.04 11.82
N LEU A 242 4.51 -4.90 12.53
CA LEU A 242 5.97 -4.93 12.46
C LEU A 242 6.48 -5.21 11.04
N LEU A 243 5.91 -6.21 10.35
CA LEU A 243 6.26 -6.52 8.96
C LEU A 243 5.94 -5.35 8.01
N SER A 244 4.82 -4.64 8.22
CA SER A 244 4.53 -3.43 7.43
C SER A 244 5.53 -2.30 7.67
N ILE A 245 6.01 -2.13 8.90
CA ILE A 245 7.05 -1.13 9.22
C ILE A 245 8.37 -1.49 8.54
N LEU A 246 8.78 -2.75 8.60
CA LEU A 246 9.98 -3.23 7.91
C LEU A 246 9.85 -3.07 6.39
N GLY A 247 8.68 -3.39 5.83
CA GLY A 247 8.40 -3.19 4.40
C GLY A 247 8.48 -1.72 3.99
N ILE A 248 7.82 -0.81 4.72
CA ILE A 248 7.92 0.63 4.45
C ILE A 248 9.36 1.12 4.57
N SER A 249 10.10 0.64 5.56
CA SER A 249 11.50 1.01 5.77
C SER A 249 12.39 0.51 4.62
N TRP A 250 12.13 -0.69 4.11
CA TRP A 250 12.77 -1.23 2.91
C TRP A 250 12.47 -0.39 1.66
N PHE A 251 11.22 0.03 1.46
CA PHE A 251 10.86 0.95 0.39
C PHE A 251 11.62 2.28 0.48
N TRP A 252 11.77 2.86 1.67
CA TRP A 252 12.54 4.08 1.86
C TRP A 252 14.03 3.89 1.61
N LEU A 253 14.61 2.73 1.96
CA LEU A 253 15.98 2.38 1.59
C LEU A 253 16.15 2.41 0.07
N LEU A 254 15.34 1.66 -0.66
CA LEU A 254 15.38 1.60 -2.13
C LEU A 254 15.21 3.00 -2.74
N GLY A 255 14.19 3.74 -2.29
CA GLY A 255 13.92 5.10 -2.76
C GLY A 255 15.07 6.06 -2.47
N SER A 256 15.68 5.99 -1.29
CA SER A 256 16.81 6.86 -0.94
C SER A 256 18.04 6.59 -1.79
N VAL A 257 18.35 5.32 -2.09
CA VAL A 257 19.52 4.99 -2.92
C VAL A 257 19.28 5.43 -4.36
N VAL A 258 18.13 5.08 -4.95
CA VAL A 258 17.78 5.49 -6.32
C VAL A 258 17.83 7.02 -6.44
N LEU A 259 17.14 7.75 -5.56
CA LEU A 259 17.10 9.22 -5.60
C LEU A 259 18.47 9.87 -5.39
N ALA A 260 19.29 9.34 -4.47
CA ALA A 260 20.62 9.90 -4.21
C ALA A 260 21.58 9.70 -5.39
N GLN A 261 21.45 8.60 -6.13
CA GLN A 261 22.31 8.32 -7.28
C GLN A 261 21.80 8.90 -8.59
N MET A 262 20.54 9.37 -8.67
CA MET A 262 19.98 9.91 -9.91
C MET A 262 20.81 11.04 -10.55
N PRO A 263 21.33 12.05 -9.82
CA PRO A 263 22.19 13.09 -10.38
C PRO A 263 23.43 12.51 -11.10
N ASN A 264 24.12 11.59 -10.45
CA ASN A 264 25.34 10.97 -10.99
C ASN A 264 25.00 9.98 -12.11
N TYR A 265 23.95 9.18 -11.97
CA TYR A 265 23.47 8.29 -13.02
C TYR A 265 23.11 9.05 -14.30
N GLY A 266 22.38 10.17 -14.15
CA GLY A 266 22.04 11.04 -15.26
C GLY A 266 23.27 11.59 -15.97
N LYS A 267 24.25 12.09 -15.20
CA LYS A 267 25.47 12.69 -15.74
C LYS A 267 26.44 11.67 -16.36
N GLU A 268 26.74 10.60 -15.64
CA GLU A 268 27.83 9.67 -15.95
C GLU A 268 27.39 8.51 -16.85
N ILE A 269 26.14 8.04 -16.73
CA ILE A 269 25.63 6.90 -17.51
C ILE A 269 24.76 7.39 -18.67
N LEU A 270 23.84 8.31 -18.42
CA LEU A 270 22.89 8.77 -19.43
C LEU A 270 23.38 9.97 -20.26
N ASN A 271 24.49 10.61 -19.89
CA ASN A 271 24.97 11.86 -20.49
C ASN A 271 23.87 12.95 -20.54
N ALA A 272 23.02 12.98 -19.52
CA ALA A 272 21.87 13.87 -19.41
C ALA A 272 22.24 15.19 -18.71
N SER A 273 21.59 16.27 -19.14
CA SER A 273 21.68 17.57 -18.46
C SER A 273 20.98 17.54 -17.09
N GLU A 274 21.31 18.47 -16.21
CA GLU A 274 20.67 18.61 -14.89
C GLU A 274 19.14 18.77 -15.00
N THR A 275 18.69 19.49 -16.02
CA THR A 275 17.25 19.70 -16.30
C THR A 275 16.58 18.38 -16.67
N VAL A 276 17.23 17.55 -17.48
CA VAL A 276 16.73 16.21 -17.83
C VAL A 276 16.70 15.31 -16.61
N THR A 277 17.77 15.25 -15.83
CA THR A 277 17.82 14.41 -14.62
C THR A 277 16.73 14.79 -13.61
N THR A 278 16.49 16.09 -13.42
CA THR A 278 15.39 16.57 -12.58
C THR A 278 14.03 16.15 -13.13
N SER A 279 13.85 16.17 -14.46
CA SER A 279 12.63 15.70 -15.13
C SER A 279 12.42 14.18 -14.99
N LEU A 280 13.49 13.41 -15.01
CA LEU A 280 13.47 11.97 -14.75
C LEU A 280 13.01 11.66 -13.31
N MET A 281 13.50 12.40 -12.32
CA MET A 281 13.03 12.30 -10.93
C MET A 281 11.56 12.72 -10.79
N ALA A 282 11.09 13.72 -11.54
CA ALA A 282 9.68 14.09 -11.58
C ALA A 282 8.80 12.95 -12.14
N THR A 283 9.31 12.20 -13.13
CA THR A 283 8.61 11.06 -13.72
C THR A 283 8.40 9.94 -12.70
N LEU A 284 9.40 9.66 -11.86
CA LEU A 284 9.29 8.73 -10.74
C LEU A 284 8.16 9.12 -9.78
N ALA A 285 8.05 10.41 -9.42
CA ALA A 285 6.99 10.91 -8.55
C ALA A 285 5.58 10.76 -9.15
N VAL A 286 5.44 11.08 -10.44
CA VAL A 286 4.19 10.87 -11.18
C VAL A 286 3.81 9.38 -11.18
N GLY A 287 4.80 8.51 -11.38
CA GLY A 287 4.65 7.06 -11.27
C GLY A 287 4.07 6.64 -9.92
N ILE A 288 4.58 7.15 -8.80
CA ILE A 288 4.05 6.84 -7.46
C ILE A 288 2.60 7.31 -7.29
N GLY A 289 2.27 8.47 -7.85
CA GLY A 289 0.89 8.96 -7.90
C GLY A 289 -0.04 7.99 -8.64
N VAL A 290 0.36 7.55 -9.84
CA VAL A 290 -0.39 6.57 -10.63
C VAL A 290 -0.48 5.24 -9.90
N GLY A 291 0.62 4.73 -9.34
CA GLY A 291 0.65 3.50 -8.55
C GLY A 291 -0.29 3.53 -7.35
N SER A 292 -0.40 4.69 -6.70
CA SER A 292 -1.33 4.91 -5.58
C SER A 292 -2.80 4.84 -6.02
N VAL A 293 -3.13 5.40 -7.20
CA VAL A 293 -4.46 5.31 -7.80
C VAL A 293 -4.79 3.87 -8.21
N VAL A 294 -3.84 3.19 -8.85
CA VAL A 294 -3.99 1.79 -9.27
C VAL A 294 -4.16 0.89 -8.04
N CYS A 295 -3.46 1.18 -6.94
CA CYS A 295 -3.63 0.46 -5.67
C CYS A 295 -5.07 0.54 -5.14
N GLU A 296 -5.68 1.73 -5.14
CA GLU A 296 -7.08 1.88 -4.72
C GLU A 296 -8.03 1.09 -5.64
N TRP A 297 -7.81 1.18 -6.95
CA TRP A 297 -8.64 0.50 -7.95
C TRP A 297 -8.56 -1.02 -7.84
N LEU A 298 -7.35 -1.58 -7.72
CA LEU A 298 -7.14 -3.02 -7.59
C LEU A 298 -7.60 -3.56 -6.23
N SER A 299 -7.45 -2.78 -5.16
CA SER A 299 -7.84 -3.19 -3.82
C SER A 299 -9.36 -3.17 -3.56
N GLY A 300 -10.15 -2.61 -4.49
CA GLY A 300 -11.60 -2.50 -4.32
C GLY A 300 -12.00 -1.69 -3.08
N ARG A 301 -11.20 -0.67 -2.73
CA ARG A 301 -11.38 0.21 -1.56
C ARG A 301 -11.34 -0.51 -0.21
N ARG A 302 -10.54 -1.57 -0.08
CA ARG A 302 -10.24 -2.25 1.19
C ARG A 302 -8.74 -2.50 1.32
N VAL A 303 -8.26 -2.72 2.55
CA VAL A 303 -6.83 -2.91 2.79
C VAL A 303 -6.40 -4.31 2.33
N GLU A 304 -5.87 -4.41 1.10
CA GLU A 304 -5.42 -5.67 0.50
C GLU A 304 -3.89 -5.74 0.45
N ILE A 305 -3.29 -6.49 1.38
CA ILE A 305 -1.82 -6.66 1.47
C ILE A 305 -1.24 -7.36 0.23
N GLY A 306 -2.06 -8.17 -0.46
CA GLY A 306 -1.66 -8.95 -1.64
C GLY A 306 -1.16 -8.13 -2.84
N LEU A 307 -1.34 -6.81 -2.83
CA LEU A 307 -0.77 -5.91 -3.84
C LEU A 307 0.74 -5.66 -3.64
N THR A 308 1.20 -5.72 -2.39
CA THR A 308 2.59 -5.37 -2.03
C THR A 308 3.62 -6.27 -2.71
N PRO A 309 3.43 -7.60 -2.78
CA PRO A 309 4.38 -8.48 -3.44
C PRO A 309 4.51 -8.25 -4.95
N ILE A 310 3.45 -7.76 -5.61
CA ILE A 310 3.50 -7.34 -7.02
C ILE A 310 4.34 -6.08 -7.16
N GLY A 311 4.10 -5.09 -6.28
CA GLY A 311 4.93 -3.90 -6.19
C GLY A 311 6.40 -4.28 -6.01
N SER A 312 6.67 -5.23 -5.11
CA SER A 312 8.02 -5.73 -4.86
C SER A 312 8.66 -6.38 -6.08
N LEU A 313 7.95 -7.28 -6.78
CA LEU A 313 8.48 -7.93 -8.00
C LEU A 313 8.67 -6.94 -9.14
N GLY A 314 7.72 -6.02 -9.33
CA GLY A 314 7.84 -4.97 -10.33
C GLY A 314 9.04 -4.06 -10.07
N LEU A 315 9.27 -3.67 -8.80
CA LEU A 315 10.48 -2.95 -8.40
C LEU A 315 11.75 -3.73 -8.73
N THR A 316 11.80 -5.05 -8.48
CA THR A 316 12.97 -5.89 -8.84
C THR A 316 13.21 -5.88 -10.34
N VAL A 317 12.19 -6.20 -11.15
CA VAL A 317 12.35 -6.35 -12.60
C VAL A 317 12.76 -5.03 -13.24
N VAL A 318 12.11 -3.94 -12.87
CA VAL A 318 12.37 -2.63 -13.48
C VAL A 318 13.67 -2.02 -12.97
N ALA A 319 14.04 -2.19 -11.69
CA ALA A 319 15.35 -1.75 -11.21
C ALA A 319 16.50 -2.52 -11.88
N ALA A 320 16.32 -3.83 -12.12
CA ALA A 320 17.29 -4.61 -12.90
C ALA A 320 17.36 -4.13 -14.36
N HIS A 321 16.22 -3.83 -14.99
CA HIS A 321 16.19 -3.30 -16.35
C HIS A 321 16.87 -1.92 -16.46
N LEU A 322 16.66 -1.04 -15.48
CA LEU A 322 17.28 0.29 -15.42
C LEU A 322 18.82 0.20 -15.45
N ALA A 323 19.41 -0.82 -14.82
CA ALA A 323 20.85 -1.04 -14.86
C ALA A 323 21.38 -1.25 -16.29
N PHE A 324 20.59 -1.82 -17.19
CA PHE A 324 20.98 -2.07 -18.58
C PHE A 324 20.57 -0.94 -19.54
N SER A 325 19.93 0.12 -19.04
CA SER A 325 19.58 1.27 -19.86
C SER A 325 20.84 2.00 -20.32
N THR A 326 21.03 2.04 -21.64
CA THR A 326 22.12 2.76 -22.32
C THR A 326 21.54 3.79 -23.27
N MET A 327 22.30 4.84 -23.56
CA MET A 327 21.86 5.93 -24.44
C MET A 327 23.00 6.40 -25.32
N SER A 328 22.66 6.87 -26.53
CA SER A 328 23.60 7.67 -27.32
C SER A 328 23.87 9.01 -26.62
N PRO A 329 25.11 9.53 -26.65
CA PRO A 329 25.45 10.81 -26.03
C PRO A 329 24.55 11.94 -26.56
N VAL A 330 23.98 12.72 -25.65
CA VAL A 330 23.25 13.95 -25.99
C VAL A 330 24.12 15.16 -25.66
N THR A 331 23.87 16.31 -26.26
CA THR A 331 24.60 17.53 -25.89
C THR A 331 24.35 17.88 -24.41
N PRO A 332 25.34 18.44 -23.69
CA PRO A 332 25.18 18.80 -22.27
C PRO A 332 24.04 19.80 -21.99
N GLU A 333 23.64 20.56 -23.00
CA GLU A 333 22.56 21.55 -22.96
C GLU A 333 21.20 20.97 -23.37
N ALA A 334 21.15 19.67 -23.69
CA ALA A 334 19.95 19.07 -24.22
C ALA A 334 18.80 19.09 -23.22
N GLY A 335 17.66 19.62 -23.68
CA GLY A 335 16.40 19.55 -22.96
C GLY A 335 15.76 18.16 -23.08
N LEU A 336 14.67 17.95 -22.33
CA LEU A 336 13.93 16.68 -22.30
C LEU A 336 13.50 16.21 -23.70
N ALA A 337 13.06 17.11 -24.58
CA ALA A 337 12.63 16.75 -25.93
C ALA A 337 13.76 16.15 -26.78
N GLN A 338 14.96 16.71 -26.68
CA GLN A 338 16.14 16.23 -27.41
C GLN A 338 16.65 14.92 -26.82
N PHE A 339 16.61 14.78 -25.48
CA PHE A 339 16.90 13.53 -24.80
C PHE A 339 15.94 12.40 -25.25
N LEU A 340 14.64 12.67 -25.32
CA LEU A 340 13.66 11.68 -25.80
C LEU A 340 13.89 11.32 -27.27
N ALA A 341 14.23 12.30 -28.12
CA ALA A 341 14.54 12.07 -29.53
C ALA A 341 15.81 11.22 -29.72
N ALA A 342 16.78 11.31 -28.81
CA ALA A 342 17.99 10.50 -28.79
C ALA A 342 17.80 9.08 -28.21
N GLY A 343 16.54 8.65 -27.96
CA GLY A 343 16.23 7.32 -27.46
C GLY A 343 16.04 7.21 -25.95
N GLY A 344 15.93 8.33 -25.23
CA GLY A 344 15.79 8.40 -23.76
C GLY A 344 14.51 7.83 -23.15
N TRP A 345 13.66 7.16 -23.92
CA TRP A 345 12.38 6.64 -23.45
C TRP A 345 12.53 5.49 -22.44
N GLY A 346 13.60 4.70 -22.54
CA GLY A 346 13.87 3.58 -21.63
C GLY A 346 13.96 4.02 -20.15
N PRO A 347 14.94 4.87 -19.79
CA PRO A 347 15.08 5.38 -18.42
C PRO A 347 13.82 6.12 -17.90
N VAL A 348 13.13 6.85 -18.77
CA VAL A 348 11.87 7.54 -18.42
C VAL A 348 10.80 6.53 -18.02
N LEU A 349 10.61 5.49 -18.83
CA LEU A 349 9.63 4.44 -18.57
C LEU A 349 10.01 3.63 -17.32
N ASP A 350 11.28 3.30 -17.15
CA ASP A 350 11.76 2.54 -16.00
C ASP A 350 11.52 3.32 -14.70
N LEU A 351 11.88 4.60 -14.64
CA LEU A 351 11.63 5.43 -13.47
C LEU A 351 10.13 5.63 -13.20
N PHE A 352 9.34 5.81 -14.26
CA PHE A 352 7.88 5.86 -14.13
C PHE A 352 7.34 4.56 -13.50
N LEU A 353 7.76 3.40 -14.00
CA LEU A 353 7.31 2.09 -13.54
C LEU A 353 7.83 1.75 -12.14
N ILE A 354 9.07 2.10 -11.80
CA ILE A 354 9.58 2.04 -10.42
C ILE A 354 8.64 2.83 -9.50
N GLY A 355 8.21 4.01 -9.93
CA GLY A 355 7.23 4.80 -9.21
C GLY A 355 5.89 4.09 -9.04
N VAL A 356 5.32 3.56 -10.13
CA VAL A 356 4.03 2.84 -10.12
C VAL A 356 4.07 1.64 -9.17
N PHE A 357 5.10 0.81 -9.27
CA PHE A 357 5.28 -0.35 -8.40
C PHE A 357 5.59 0.05 -6.95
N GLY A 358 6.31 1.17 -6.74
CA GLY A 358 6.50 1.79 -5.44
C GLY A 358 5.20 2.20 -4.77
N GLY A 359 4.29 2.83 -5.52
CA GLY A 359 2.95 3.17 -5.03
C GLY A 359 2.12 1.94 -4.64
N LEU A 360 2.14 0.89 -5.47
CA LEU A 360 1.49 -0.40 -5.20
C LEU A 360 2.08 -1.12 -3.97
N TYR A 361 3.36 -0.87 -3.67
CA TYR A 361 4.06 -1.43 -2.52
C TYR A 361 3.71 -0.70 -1.21
N VAL A 362 3.86 0.63 -1.19
CA VAL A 362 3.89 1.39 0.06
C VAL A 362 2.50 1.74 0.61
N VAL A 363 1.50 1.96 -0.26
CA VAL A 363 0.15 2.39 0.13
C VAL A 363 -0.59 1.34 0.98
N PRO A 364 -0.59 0.04 0.62
CA PRO A 364 -1.20 -0.99 1.46
C PRO A 364 -0.56 -1.07 2.84
N MET A 365 0.77 -0.95 2.93
CA MET A 365 1.50 -1.11 4.19
C MET A 365 1.15 -0.02 5.21
N TYR A 366 1.04 1.25 4.79
CA TYR A 366 0.55 2.31 5.68
C TYR A 366 -0.90 2.08 6.12
N SER A 367 -1.74 1.60 5.21
CA SER A 367 -3.13 1.29 5.52
C SER A 367 -3.26 0.17 6.56
N VAL A 368 -2.38 -0.84 6.51
CA VAL A 368 -2.30 -1.92 7.52
C VAL A 368 -1.91 -1.38 8.88
N ILE A 369 -0.86 -0.56 8.97
CA ILE A 369 -0.43 0.04 10.24
C ILE A 369 -1.60 0.81 10.85
N GLN A 370 -2.27 1.65 10.07
CA GLN A 370 -3.37 2.50 10.53
C GLN A 370 -4.59 1.70 10.98
N GLN A 371 -4.97 0.66 10.25
CA GLN A 371 -6.15 -0.16 10.55
C GLN A 371 -5.92 -1.08 11.75
N ARG A 372 -4.69 -1.60 11.92
CA ARG A 372 -4.38 -2.62 12.92
C ARG A 372 -3.83 -2.05 14.23
N THR A 373 -3.43 -0.78 14.27
CA THR A 373 -3.04 -0.08 15.50
C THR A 373 -4.24 0.57 16.18
N ARG A 374 -4.22 0.54 17.52
CA ARG A 374 -5.23 1.24 18.32
C ARG A 374 -4.98 2.75 18.30
N GLN A 375 -6.01 3.55 18.53
CA GLN A 375 -5.92 5.00 18.42
C GLN A 375 -4.97 5.63 19.43
N GLU A 376 -4.82 5.02 20.63
CA GLU A 376 -4.01 5.53 21.75
C GLU A 376 -2.49 5.42 21.50
N THR A 377 -2.10 4.56 20.55
CA THR A 377 -0.69 4.28 20.25
C THR A 377 -0.35 4.45 18.77
N ARG A 378 -1.32 4.90 17.94
CA ARG A 378 -1.15 4.97 16.49
C ARG A 378 -0.05 5.96 16.10
N ALA A 379 -0.02 7.17 16.67
CA ALA A 379 1.00 8.15 16.29
C ALA A 379 2.39 7.70 16.75
N ARG A 380 2.50 7.08 17.93
CA ARG A 380 3.72 6.42 18.41
C ARG A 380 4.22 5.31 17.50
N VAL A 381 3.34 4.44 17.00
CA VAL A 381 3.74 3.37 16.06
C VAL A 381 4.20 3.97 14.72
N ILE A 382 3.56 5.04 14.24
CA ILE A 382 4.00 5.77 13.03
C ILE A 382 5.35 6.46 13.27
N ALA A 383 5.56 7.05 14.45
CA ALA A 383 6.85 7.63 14.80
C ALA A 383 7.97 6.58 14.80
N PHE A 384 7.69 5.39 15.35
CA PHE A 384 8.63 4.27 15.28
C PHE A 384 8.89 3.81 13.84
N ASN A 385 7.86 3.79 12.99
CA ASN A 385 8.04 3.57 11.57
C ASN A 385 9.03 4.58 10.97
N ASN A 386 8.91 5.86 11.28
CA ASN A 386 9.82 6.89 10.77
C ASN A 386 11.26 6.69 11.26
N ILE A 387 11.47 6.29 12.51
CA ILE A 387 12.80 5.98 13.06
C ILE A 387 13.44 4.82 12.30
N VAL A 388 12.70 3.70 12.14
CA VAL A 388 13.22 2.52 11.44
C VAL A 388 13.44 2.82 9.95
N SER A 389 12.54 3.57 9.30
CA SER A 389 12.71 4.01 7.92
C SER A 389 13.94 4.90 7.75
N SER A 390 14.20 5.81 8.70
CA SER A 390 15.39 6.66 8.68
C SER A 390 16.66 5.83 8.82
N LEU A 391 16.67 4.84 9.73
CA LEU A 391 17.80 3.90 9.87
C LEU A 391 18.06 3.15 8.56
N PHE A 392 17.01 2.69 7.89
CA PHE A 392 17.10 1.99 6.61
C PHE A 392 17.65 2.90 5.48
N MET A 393 17.29 4.19 5.44
CA MET A 393 17.90 5.14 4.51
C MET A 393 19.40 5.30 4.76
N VAL A 394 19.84 5.36 6.03
CA VAL A 394 21.28 5.40 6.37
C VAL A 394 21.99 4.11 5.97
N ILE A 395 21.36 2.95 6.18
CA ILE A 395 21.87 1.65 5.71
C ILE A 395 22.00 1.66 4.18
N GLY A 396 21.03 2.21 3.46
CA GLY A 396 21.08 2.36 2.00
C GLY A 396 22.24 3.25 1.52
N ALA A 397 22.49 4.37 2.21
CA ALA A 397 23.64 5.21 1.94
C ALA A 397 24.97 4.46 2.19
N GLY A 398 25.07 3.72 3.30
CA GLY A 398 26.21 2.85 3.60
C GLY A 398 26.42 1.75 2.54
N LEU A 399 25.34 1.12 2.07
CA LEU A 399 25.39 0.15 0.97
C LEU A 399 25.90 0.79 -0.32
N SER A 400 25.46 2.01 -0.63
CA SER A 400 25.93 2.75 -1.82
C SER A 400 27.43 3.04 -1.73
N ILE A 401 27.93 3.46 -0.56
CA ILE A 401 29.36 3.69 -0.33
C ILE A 401 30.14 2.38 -0.47
N LEU A 402 29.64 1.28 0.13
CA LEU A 402 30.28 -0.02 0.03
C LEU A 402 30.43 -0.47 -1.43
N VAL A 403 29.34 -0.41 -2.21
CA VAL A 403 29.33 -0.89 -3.60
C VAL A 403 30.14 0.02 -4.53
N LEU A 404 29.94 1.34 -4.45
CA LEU A 404 30.54 2.29 -5.40
C LEU A 404 32.00 2.62 -5.07
N VAL A 405 32.35 2.70 -3.78
CA VAL A 405 33.69 3.14 -3.35
C VAL A 405 34.56 1.96 -2.93
N ALA A 406 34.06 1.08 -2.06
CA ALA A 406 34.89 0.01 -1.51
C ALA A 406 35.01 -1.21 -2.44
N LEU A 407 33.97 -1.50 -3.23
CA LEU A 407 33.97 -2.54 -4.25
C LEU A 407 34.26 -2.01 -5.66
N GLU A 408 34.39 -0.68 -5.82
CA GLU A 408 34.66 0.01 -7.09
C GLU A 408 33.69 -0.39 -8.23
N MET A 409 32.44 -0.73 -7.88
CA MET A 409 31.40 -1.11 -8.85
C MET A 409 30.66 0.12 -9.39
N SER A 410 30.03 -0.02 -10.55
CA SER A 410 29.32 1.08 -11.20
C SER A 410 27.92 1.33 -10.61
N ILE A 411 27.31 2.48 -10.92
CA ILE A 411 25.92 2.79 -10.51
C ILE A 411 24.91 1.75 -11.06
N PRO A 412 25.00 1.31 -12.33
CA PRO A 412 24.24 0.16 -12.81
C PRO A 412 24.36 -1.10 -11.94
N ASP A 413 25.57 -1.44 -11.50
CA ASP A 413 25.79 -2.61 -10.65
C ASP A 413 25.11 -2.45 -9.28
N LEU A 414 25.12 -1.24 -8.71
CA LEU A 414 24.36 -0.93 -7.50
C LEU A 414 22.86 -1.19 -7.70
N PHE A 415 22.28 -0.80 -8.85
CA PHE A 415 20.87 -1.11 -9.14
C PHE A 415 20.60 -2.61 -9.28
N LEU A 416 21.54 -3.39 -9.85
CA LEU A 416 21.44 -4.86 -9.90
C LEU A 416 21.52 -5.49 -8.50
N VAL A 417 22.44 -5.02 -7.65
CA VAL A 417 22.56 -5.47 -6.26
C VAL A 417 21.27 -5.17 -5.50
N LEU A 418 20.71 -3.97 -5.64
CA LEU A 418 19.42 -3.62 -5.04
C LEU A 418 18.28 -4.51 -5.56
N ALA A 419 18.23 -4.77 -6.87
CA ALA A 419 17.23 -5.65 -7.46
C ALA A 419 17.31 -7.08 -6.91
N ALA A 420 18.53 -7.61 -6.75
CA ALA A 420 18.78 -8.93 -6.19
C ALA A 420 18.37 -9.03 -4.71
N ILE A 421 18.74 -8.03 -3.89
CA ILE A 421 18.32 -8.00 -2.48
C ILE A 421 16.79 -7.83 -2.39
N ASN A 422 16.20 -6.96 -3.21
CA ASN A 422 14.75 -6.77 -3.26
C ASN A 422 14.01 -8.05 -3.71
N LEU A 423 14.60 -8.86 -4.58
CA LEU A 423 14.05 -10.18 -4.94
C LEU A 423 14.03 -11.11 -3.72
N GLY A 424 15.11 -11.13 -2.92
CA GLY A 424 15.15 -11.87 -1.67
C GLY A 424 14.07 -11.42 -0.68
N VAL A 425 13.90 -10.10 -0.52
CA VAL A 425 12.83 -9.51 0.31
C VAL A 425 11.45 -9.87 -0.24
N ALA A 426 11.25 -9.81 -1.56
CA ALA A 426 10.00 -10.21 -2.19
C ALA A 426 9.68 -11.66 -1.84
N ILE A 427 10.61 -12.60 -2.09
CA ILE A 427 10.46 -14.02 -1.78
C ILE A 427 10.10 -14.24 -0.30
N PHE A 428 10.77 -13.53 0.62
CA PHE A 428 10.44 -13.58 2.04
C PHE A 428 9.01 -13.11 2.34
N VAL A 429 8.57 -11.98 1.77
CA VAL A 429 7.20 -11.48 1.96
C VAL A 429 6.17 -12.45 1.36
N PHE A 430 6.46 -13.04 0.21
CA PHE A 430 5.63 -14.07 -0.43
C PHE A 430 5.45 -15.29 0.48
N TRP A 431 6.52 -15.72 1.17
CA TRP A 431 6.48 -16.87 2.08
C TRP A 431 5.72 -16.55 3.38
N GLU A 432 5.88 -15.35 3.92
CA GLU A 432 5.23 -14.98 5.19
C GLU A 432 3.72 -14.73 5.06
N VAL A 433 3.25 -14.33 3.87
CA VAL A 433 1.86 -13.88 3.68
C VAL A 433 1.18 -14.59 2.48
N PRO A 434 1.24 -15.94 2.39
CA PRO A 434 0.94 -16.67 1.17
C PRO A 434 -0.56 -16.67 0.84
N GLU A 435 -1.44 -16.59 1.85
CA GLU A 435 -2.88 -16.54 1.65
C GLU A 435 -3.32 -15.30 0.86
N PHE A 436 -2.77 -14.13 1.20
CA PHE A 436 -3.14 -12.86 0.56
C PHE A 436 -2.61 -12.79 -0.88
N VAL A 437 -1.40 -13.31 -1.11
CA VAL A 437 -0.85 -13.48 -2.45
C VAL A 437 -1.73 -14.40 -3.27
N ALA A 438 -2.03 -15.60 -2.74
CA ALA A 438 -2.81 -16.60 -3.47
C ALA A 438 -4.19 -16.05 -3.81
N ARG A 439 -4.88 -15.39 -2.86
CA ARG A 439 -6.16 -14.72 -3.12
C ARG A 439 -6.04 -13.69 -4.23
N PHE A 440 -5.02 -12.83 -4.19
CA PHE A 440 -4.83 -11.81 -5.19
C PHE A 440 -4.53 -12.40 -6.59
N LEU A 441 -3.61 -13.36 -6.67
CA LEU A 441 -3.27 -14.02 -7.95
C LEU A 441 -4.48 -14.74 -8.54
N VAL A 442 -5.24 -15.44 -7.70
CA VAL A 442 -6.50 -16.09 -8.10
C VAL A 442 -7.50 -15.05 -8.56
N TRP A 443 -7.65 -13.92 -7.85
CA TRP A 443 -8.53 -12.84 -8.26
C TRP A 443 -8.15 -12.26 -9.63
N CYS A 444 -6.87 -11.96 -9.86
CA CYS A 444 -6.35 -11.48 -11.14
C CYS A 444 -6.59 -12.49 -12.27
N LEU A 445 -6.26 -13.75 -12.02
CA LEU A 445 -6.48 -14.85 -12.96
C LEU A 445 -7.97 -14.97 -13.30
N MET A 446 -8.84 -15.01 -12.30
CA MET A 446 -10.28 -15.16 -12.50
C MET A 446 -10.90 -13.96 -13.21
N ARG A 447 -10.46 -12.74 -12.92
CA ARG A 447 -10.97 -11.53 -13.59
C ARG A 447 -10.46 -11.40 -15.03
N SER A 448 -9.29 -11.97 -15.33
CA SER A 448 -8.75 -12.04 -16.68
C SER A 448 -9.44 -13.12 -17.52
N LEU A 449 -9.71 -14.28 -16.91
CA LEU A 449 -10.31 -15.44 -17.57
C LEU A 449 -11.84 -15.37 -17.66
N TYR A 450 -12.54 -14.69 -16.73
CA TYR A 450 -14.00 -14.70 -16.63
C TYR A 450 -14.59 -13.29 -16.44
N ARG A 451 -15.82 -13.08 -16.95
CA ARG A 451 -16.62 -11.88 -16.66
C ARG A 451 -17.41 -12.11 -15.37
N LEU A 452 -16.76 -11.84 -14.24
CA LEU A 452 -17.33 -12.08 -12.92
C LEU A 452 -18.40 -11.04 -12.57
N ARG A 453 -19.57 -11.52 -12.12
CA ARG A 453 -20.63 -10.71 -11.53
C ARG A 453 -20.93 -11.23 -10.13
N PHE A 454 -21.11 -10.32 -9.20
CA PHE A 454 -21.40 -10.67 -7.82
C PHE A 454 -22.67 -9.96 -7.36
N ARG A 455 -23.57 -10.69 -6.72
CA ARG A 455 -24.76 -10.11 -6.09
C ARG A 455 -24.76 -10.39 -4.60
N ASP A 456 -25.08 -9.35 -3.83
CA ASP A 456 -25.33 -9.41 -2.39
C ASP A 456 -24.12 -9.91 -1.54
N LEU A 457 -22.89 -9.72 -2.02
CA LEU A 457 -21.66 -10.10 -1.32
C LEU A 457 -21.53 -9.51 0.10
N ASP A 458 -22.13 -8.35 0.30
CA ASP A 458 -22.24 -7.63 1.57
C ASP A 458 -23.00 -8.40 2.66
N ARG A 459 -23.76 -9.45 2.29
CA ARG A 459 -24.41 -10.35 3.25
C ARG A 459 -23.43 -11.30 3.95
N VAL A 460 -22.22 -11.48 3.41
CA VAL A 460 -21.17 -12.24 4.10
C VAL A 460 -20.60 -11.38 5.24
N PRO A 461 -20.62 -11.86 6.50
CA PRO A 461 -20.28 -11.06 7.64
C PRO A 461 -18.79 -10.69 7.65
N GLU A 462 -18.51 -9.40 7.85
CA GLU A 462 -17.13 -8.89 7.95
C GLU A 462 -16.40 -9.38 9.21
N ARG A 463 -17.16 -9.76 10.24
CA ARG A 463 -16.67 -10.29 11.52
C ARG A 463 -17.62 -11.38 12.01
N GLY A 464 -17.10 -12.32 12.78
CA GLY A 464 -17.87 -13.43 13.33
C GLY A 464 -17.76 -14.72 12.51
N ALA A 465 -18.12 -15.85 13.11
CA ALA A 465 -18.14 -17.14 12.44
C ALA A 465 -19.38 -17.29 11.54
N ALA A 466 -19.25 -17.99 10.40
CA ALA A 466 -20.39 -18.42 9.59
C ALA A 466 -20.01 -19.61 8.71
N VAL A 467 -21.00 -20.46 8.41
CA VAL A 467 -20.87 -21.55 7.44
C VAL A 467 -21.45 -21.09 6.10
N LEU A 468 -20.63 -21.12 5.07
CA LEU A 468 -21.03 -20.84 3.69
C LEU A 468 -21.38 -22.16 3.01
N VAL A 469 -22.56 -22.23 2.40
CA VAL A 469 -23.04 -23.42 1.70
C VAL A 469 -23.24 -23.08 0.23
N CYS A 470 -22.54 -23.77 -0.66
CA CYS A 470 -22.57 -23.49 -2.10
C CYS A 470 -22.69 -24.76 -2.94
N ASN A 471 -23.29 -24.64 -4.13
CA ASN A 471 -23.29 -25.73 -5.12
C ASN A 471 -21.89 -25.95 -5.73
N HIS A 472 -21.62 -27.17 -6.21
CA HIS A 472 -20.30 -27.59 -6.69
C HIS A 472 -20.29 -27.99 -8.18
N VAL A 473 -19.99 -27.03 -9.05
CA VAL A 473 -20.04 -27.13 -10.51
C VAL A 473 -18.66 -27.40 -11.14
N SER A 474 -17.59 -26.88 -10.55
CA SER A 474 -16.25 -26.90 -11.14
C SER A 474 -15.11 -26.99 -10.13
N TYR A 475 -13.96 -27.52 -10.55
CA TYR A 475 -12.73 -27.54 -9.74
C TYR A 475 -12.25 -26.15 -9.31
N VAL A 476 -12.66 -25.09 -10.01
CA VAL A 476 -12.32 -23.69 -9.68
C VAL A 476 -13.33 -23.00 -8.75
N ASP A 477 -14.40 -23.67 -8.31
CA ASP A 477 -15.43 -23.05 -7.46
C ASP A 477 -14.84 -22.47 -6.17
N ALA A 478 -14.04 -23.27 -5.47
CA ALA A 478 -13.35 -22.87 -4.25
C ALA A 478 -12.39 -21.70 -4.49
N LEU A 479 -11.68 -21.70 -5.63
CA LEU A 479 -10.78 -20.62 -6.02
C LEU A 479 -11.55 -19.33 -6.32
N LEU A 480 -12.70 -19.42 -6.99
CA LEU A 480 -13.54 -18.25 -7.27
C LEU A 480 -14.08 -17.65 -5.98
N ILE A 481 -14.62 -18.47 -5.09
CA ILE A 481 -15.09 -18.01 -3.78
C ILE A 481 -13.92 -17.42 -2.97
N LEU A 482 -12.75 -18.07 -2.95
CA LEU A 482 -11.57 -17.57 -2.26
C LEU A 482 -11.10 -16.20 -2.79
N GLY A 483 -11.10 -16.02 -4.12
CA GLY A 483 -10.68 -14.78 -4.79
C GLY A 483 -11.66 -13.63 -4.60
N VAL A 484 -12.92 -13.92 -4.25
CA VAL A 484 -14.01 -12.93 -4.18
C VAL A 484 -14.36 -12.58 -2.74
N LEU A 485 -14.30 -13.55 -1.84
CA LEU A 485 -14.57 -13.32 -0.43
C LEU A 485 -13.38 -12.62 0.24
N ARG A 486 -13.71 -11.58 1.00
CA ARG A 486 -12.78 -10.66 1.64
C ARG A 486 -12.17 -11.20 2.94
N ARG A 487 -12.58 -12.40 3.36
CA ARG A 487 -12.12 -13.06 4.58
C ARG A 487 -11.50 -14.42 4.24
N PRO A 488 -10.51 -14.88 5.02
CA PRO A 488 -10.05 -16.26 4.97
C PRO A 488 -11.25 -17.21 5.08
N VAL A 489 -11.35 -18.14 4.14
CA VAL A 489 -12.41 -19.15 4.11
C VAL A 489 -11.75 -20.50 4.10
N ARG A 490 -12.08 -21.35 5.08
CA ARG A 490 -11.63 -22.73 5.11
C ARG A 490 -12.52 -23.57 4.21
N PHE A 491 -11.92 -24.13 3.17
CA PHE A 491 -12.60 -25.03 2.24
C PHE A 491 -12.35 -26.48 2.63
N VAL A 492 -13.40 -27.28 2.57
CA VAL A 492 -13.28 -28.74 2.66
C VAL A 492 -12.86 -29.29 1.29
N MET A 493 -11.83 -30.13 1.26
CA MET A 493 -11.26 -30.66 0.01
C MET A 493 -10.96 -32.15 0.10
N ILE A 494 -11.23 -32.90 -0.97
CA ILE A 494 -10.92 -34.34 -1.01
C ILE A 494 -9.40 -34.55 -0.89
N LYS A 495 -8.98 -35.42 0.03
CA LYS A 495 -7.56 -35.65 0.36
C LYS A 495 -6.69 -35.99 -0.86
N ARG A 496 -7.21 -36.78 -1.81
CA ARG A 496 -6.46 -37.15 -3.03
C ARG A 496 -6.08 -35.94 -3.89
N ILE A 497 -6.95 -34.93 -3.98
CA ILE A 497 -6.67 -33.68 -4.69
C ILE A 497 -5.73 -32.81 -3.85
N TYR A 498 -5.98 -32.75 -2.54
CA TYR A 498 -5.16 -32.02 -1.60
C TYR A 498 -3.68 -32.47 -1.65
N ASP A 499 -3.43 -33.78 -1.77
CA ASP A 499 -2.08 -34.37 -1.80
C ASP A 499 -1.36 -34.25 -3.17
N MET A 500 -1.98 -33.66 -4.21
CA MET A 500 -1.33 -33.52 -5.51
C MET A 500 -0.04 -32.69 -5.40
N PRO A 501 1.10 -33.18 -5.92
CA PRO A 501 2.35 -32.43 -5.92
C PRO A 501 2.16 -31.12 -6.69
N LEU A 502 2.87 -30.06 -6.28
CA LEU A 502 2.71 -28.66 -6.72
C LEU A 502 1.48 -27.91 -6.16
N LEU A 503 0.28 -28.50 -6.22
CA LEU A 503 -0.95 -27.84 -5.75
C LEU A 503 -1.10 -27.88 -4.22
N ASN A 504 -0.51 -28.88 -3.56
CA ASN A 504 -0.55 -29.04 -2.11
C ASN A 504 -0.05 -27.79 -1.36
N PHE A 505 0.98 -27.11 -1.87
CA PHE A 505 1.50 -25.87 -1.29
C PHE A 505 0.46 -24.76 -1.27
N ILE A 506 -0.29 -24.59 -2.36
CA ILE A 506 -1.36 -23.59 -2.48
C ILE A 506 -2.49 -23.92 -1.50
N PHE A 507 -2.93 -25.19 -1.45
CA PHE A 507 -4.01 -25.62 -0.57
C PHE A 507 -3.66 -25.50 0.92
N ARG A 508 -2.41 -25.77 1.30
CA ARG A 508 -1.90 -25.50 2.65
C ARG A 508 -1.90 -24.01 2.97
N SER A 509 -1.47 -23.18 2.01
CA SER A 509 -1.38 -21.73 2.18
C SER A 509 -2.74 -21.05 2.43
N VAL A 510 -3.83 -21.66 1.96
CA VAL A 510 -5.20 -21.18 2.16
C VAL A 510 -5.94 -21.93 3.28
N ASN A 511 -5.22 -22.73 4.08
CA ASN A 511 -5.76 -23.52 5.18
C ASN A 511 -6.94 -24.44 4.78
N ALA A 512 -6.87 -25.04 3.59
CA ALA A 512 -7.86 -26.02 3.15
C ALA A 512 -7.82 -27.27 4.05
N VAL A 513 -9.00 -27.80 4.38
CA VAL A 513 -9.16 -28.96 5.28
C VAL A 513 -9.34 -30.22 4.43
N PRO A 514 -8.36 -31.15 4.43
CA PRO A 514 -8.48 -32.39 3.70
C PRO A 514 -9.51 -33.32 4.36
N ILE A 515 -10.36 -33.94 3.55
CA ILE A 515 -11.37 -34.91 3.99
C ILE A 515 -11.38 -36.17 3.12
N THR A 516 -11.78 -37.28 3.71
CA THR A 516 -12.05 -38.56 3.04
C THR A 516 -13.48 -39.01 3.34
N ALA A 517 -14.02 -39.99 2.61
CA ALA A 517 -15.28 -40.58 3.05
C ALA A 517 -15.08 -41.26 4.42
N ARG A 518 -16.12 -41.24 5.26
CA ARG A 518 -16.06 -41.87 6.60
C ARG A 518 -15.72 -43.36 6.52
N LYS A 519 -16.14 -44.04 5.45
CA LYS A 519 -15.82 -45.45 5.20
C LYS A 519 -14.34 -45.69 4.87
N ASP A 520 -13.70 -44.75 4.18
CA ASP A 520 -12.32 -44.92 3.71
C ASP A 520 -11.31 -44.70 4.84
N ASN A 521 -11.52 -43.64 5.64
CA ASN A 521 -10.67 -43.34 6.79
C ASN A 521 -11.46 -42.54 7.85
N PRO A 522 -11.96 -43.20 8.91
CA PRO A 522 -12.74 -42.57 9.97
C PRO A 522 -11.97 -41.48 10.74
N GLU A 523 -10.66 -41.64 10.93
CA GLU A 523 -9.85 -40.69 11.69
C GLU A 523 -9.68 -39.37 10.94
N ILE A 524 -9.37 -39.42 9.64
CA ILE A 524 -9.21 -38.21 8.81
C ILE A 524 -10.54 -37.48 8.72
N TYR A 525 -11.65 -38.20 8.57
CA TYR A 525 -12.99 -37.62 8.60
C TYR A 525 -13.27 -36.89 9.93
N ARG A 526 -12.97 -37.53 11.08
CA ARG A 526 -13.15 -36.90 12.41
C ARG A 526 -12.28 -35.65 12.57
N LYS A 527 -10.99 -35.74 12.26
CA LYS A 527 -10.03 -34.62 12.33
C LYS A 527 -10.44 -33.45 11.46
N ALA A 528 -10.99 -33.71 10.26
CA ALA A 528 -11.50 -32.67 9.39
C ALA A 528 -12.63 -31.89 10.06
N PHE A 529 -13.64 -32.56 10.61
CA PHE A 529 -14.76 -31.91 11.30
C PHE A 529 -14.32 -31.14 12.56
N GLU A 530 -13.39 -31.67 13.34
CA GLU A 530 -12.80 -30.95 14.47
C GLU A 530 -12.09 -29.68 14.04
N SER A 531 -11.27 -29.75 12.99
CA SER A 531 -10.59 -28.57 12.44
C SER A 531 -11.57 -27.51 11.92
N LEU A 532 -12.69 -27.90 11.33
CA LEU A 532 -13.74 -26.97 10.90
C LEU A 532 -14.45 -26.34 12.10
N ALA A 533 -14.75 -27.12 13.15
CA ALA A 533 -15.37 -26.61 14.37
C ALA A 533 -14.44 -25.61 15.08
N ASP A 534 -13.15 -25.90 15.17
CA ASP A 534 -12.16 -24.99 15.75
C ASP A 534 -12.02 -23.69 14.94
N ALA A 535 -12.04 -23.79 13.61
CA ALA A 535 -12.05 -22.60 12.75
C ALA A 535 -13.27 -21.71 13.03
N LEU A 536 -14.46 -22.29 13.17
CA LEU A 536 -15.67 -21.54 13.54
C LEU A 536 -15.55 -20.93 14.95
N ARG A 537 -15.04 -21.66 15.95
CA ARG A 537 -14.79 -21.11 17.30
C ARG A 537 -13.83 -19.92 17.26
N ASN A 538 -12.83 -19.98 16.38
CA ASN A 538 -11.88 -18.90 16.11
C ASN A 538 -12.46 -17.76 15.26
N GLN A 539 -13.79 -17.71 15.09
CA GLN A 539 -14.52 -16.68 14.33
C GLN A 539 -14.19 -16.67 12.84
N GLU A 540 -13.73 -17.78 12.25
CA GLU A 540 -13.42 -17.89 10.82
C GLU A 540 -14.65 -18.28 9.98
N LEU A 541 -14.53 -18.16 8.65
CA LEU A 541 -15.54 -18.65 7.71
C LEU A 541 -15.19 -20.06 7.26
N VAL A 542 -16.19 -20.94 7.20
CA VAL A 542 -16.06 -22.29 6.67
C VAL A 542 -16.96 -22.44 5.45
N CYS A 543 -16.42 -22.87 4.30
CA CYS A 543 -17.22 -23.15 3.11
C CYS A 543 -17.32 -24.65 2.85
N ILE A 544 -18.56 -25.13 2.74
CA ILE A 544 -18.89 -26.53 2.48
C ILE A 544 -19.69 -26.63 1.19
N PHE A 545 -19.28 -27.58 0.36
CA PHE A 545 -20.00 -28.02 -0.83
C PHE A 545 -20.75 -29.32 -0.48
N PRO A 546 -22.03 -29.25 -0.07
CA PRO A 546 -22.75 -30.39 0.51
C PRO A 546 -23.06 -31.53 -0.49
N GLU A 547 -22.90 -31.32 -1.80
CA GLU A 547 -23.02 -32.35 -2.84
C GLU A 547 -21.92 -33.44 -2.70
N GLY A 548 -20.75 -33.07 -2.17
CA GLY A 548 -19.63 -33.99 -1.91
C GLY A 548 -18.88 -34.50 -3.15
N HIS A 549 -19.36 -34.21 -4.36
CA HIS A 549 -18.73 -34.48 -5.64
C HIS A 549 -19.12 -33.39 -6.65
N LEU A 550 -18.35 -33.29 -7.73
CA LEU A 550 -18.65 -32.36 -8.83
C LEU A 550 -19.81 -32.91 -9.66
N THR A 551 -20.69 -32.02 -10.10
CA THR A 551 -21.78 -32.39 -11.02
C THR A 551 -21.24 -32.89 -12.37
N SER A 552 -21.85 -33.96 -12.88
CA SER A 552 -21.51 -34.59 -14.17
C SER A 552 -22.49 -34.21 -15.30
N ASP A 553 -23.67 -33.69 -14.96
CA ASP A 553 -24.74 -33.30 -15.88
C ASP A 553 -25.13 -31.81 -15.79
N GLY A 554 -24.48 -31.08 -14.87
CA GLY A 554 -24.71 -29.67 -14.62
C GLY A 554 -25.86 -29.41 -13.66
N ARG A 555 -26.57 -30.43 -13.16
CA ARG A 555 -27.65 -30.30 -12.16
C ARG A 555 -27.09 -30.31 -10.74
N MET A 556 -27.86 -29.80 -9.79
CA MET A 556 -27.48 -29.81 -8.37
C MET A 556 -27.89 -31.14 -7.75
N HIS A 557 -26.94 -31.83 -7.14
CA HIS A 557 -27.18 -33.09 -6.46
C HIS A 557 -27.70 -32.90 -5.03
N GLU A 558 -28.14 -34.00 -4.41
CA GLU A 558 -28.67 -34.02 -3.05
C GLU A 558 -27.63 -33.55 -2.03
N PHE A 559 -28.06 -32.75 -1.05
CA PHE A 559 -27.19 -32.19 -0.01
C PHE A 559 -27.01 -33.17 1.13
N ARG A 560 -25.76 -33.52 1.43
CA ARG A 560 -25.42 -34.40 2.56
C ARG A 560 -25.56 -33.69 3.91
N PRO A 561 -25.89 -34.41 5.00
CA PRO A 561 -26.12 -33.83 6.34
C PRO A 561 -24.85 -33.36 7.07
N GLY A 562 -23.69 -33.33 6.39
CA GLY A 562 -22.42 -32.93 7.00
C GLY A 562 -22.46 -31.51 7.59
N VAL A 563 -23.14 -30.59 6.93
CA VAL A 563 -23.33 -29.21 7.43
C VAL A 563 -24.09 -29.21 8.76
N LEU A 564 -25.16 -30.00 8.87
CA LEU A 564 -25.99 -30.06 10.08
C LEU A 564 -25.19 -30.54 11.30
N LYS A 565 -24.37 -31.58 11.14
CA LYS A 565 -23.49 -32.09 12.20
C LYS A 565 -22.46 -31.08 12.70
N LEU A 566 -22.02 -30.18 11.83
CA LEU A 566 -21.10 -29.11 12.22
C LEU A 566 -21.83 -28.03 13.03
N LEU A 567 -23.06 -27.69 12.65
CA LEU A 567 -23.91 -26.71 13.33
C LEU A 567 -24.40 -27.19 14.70
N GLU A 568 -24.62 -28.50 14.87
CA GLU A 568 -24.90 -29.11 16.18
C GLU A 568 -23.75 -28.88 17.18
N GLN A 569 -22.50 -28.86 16.69
CA GLN A 569 -21.33 -28.62 17.54
C GLN A 569 -21.03 -27.15 17.77
N VAL A 570 -21.25 -26.32 16.74
CA VAL A 570 -20.95 -24.89 16.75
C VAL A 570 -22.10 -24.15 16.04
N PRO A 571 -23.13 -23.69 16.79
CA PRO A 571 -24.29 -23.03 16.21
C PRO A 571 -23.91 -21.64 15.70
N VAL A 572 -23.76 -21.51 14.38
CA VAL A 572 -23.38 -20.26 13.69
C VAL A 572 -24.28 -20.01 12.49
N PRO A 573 -24.46 -18.75 12.05
CA PRO A 573 -25.27 -18.45 10.87
C PRO A 573 -24.81 -19.21 9.63
N VAL A 574 -25.78 -19.68 8.84
CA VAL A 574 -25.53 -20.35 7.56
C VAL A 574 -25.85 -19.39 6.41
N ILE A 575 -24.93 -19.24 5.47
CA ILE A 575 -25.08 -18.33 4.33
C ILE A 575 -25.12 -19.15 3.05
N PRO A 576 -26.30 -19.32 2.44
CA PRO A 576 -26.42 -20.04 1.18
C PRO A 576 -25.85 -19.17 0.05
N MET A 577 -25.14 -19.81 -0.87
CA MET A 577 -24.55 -19.17 -2.05
C MET A 577 -24.79 -20.03 -3.28
N ALA A 578 -24.87 -19.40 -4.45
CA ALA A 578 -24.97 -20.12 -5.71
C ALA A 578 -24.01 -19.58 -6.77
N LEU A 579 -23.27 -20.49 -7.39
CA LEU A 579 -22.43 -20.26 -8.57
C LEU A 579 -23.20 -20.59 -9.85
N ARG A 580 -23.15 -19.67 -10.83
CA ARG A 580 -23.77 -19.79 -12.16
C ARG A 580 -22.74 -19.56 -13.27
N GLY A 581 -22.94 -20.21 -14.42
CA GLY A 581 -22.16 -19.95 -15.64
C GLY A 581 -20.81 -20.69 -15.74
N LEU A 582 -20.49 -21.56 -14.77
CA LEU A 582 -19.27 -22.38 -14.79
C LEU A 582 -19.42 -23.71 -15.54
N TRP A 583 -20.66 -24.13 -15.84
CA TRP A 583 -20.95 -25.31 -16.67
C TRP A 583 -20.60 -25.03 -18.13
N GLY A 584 -19.82 -25.91 -18.76
CA GLY A 584 -19.26 -25.71 -20.11
C GLY A 584 -17.88 -25.03 -20.14
N SER A 585 -17.33 -24.65 -18.99
CA SER A 585 -15.94 -24.15 -18.88
C SER A 585 -14.90 -25.27 -18.92
N LEU A 586 -13.61 -24.92 -19.13
CA LEU A 586 -12.46 -25.85 -19.13
C LEU A 586 -12.39 -26.79 -17.93
N PHE A 587 -12.92 -26.35 -16.79
CA PHE A 587 -12.80 -27.03 -15.50
C PHE A 587 -14.12 -27.71 -15.08
N SER A 588 -15.09 -27.84 -15.99
CA SER A 588 -16.34 -28.59 -15.79
C SER A 588 -16.29 -29.93 -16.54
N HIS A 589 -17.04 -30.94 -16.08
CA HIS A 589 -17.05 -32.27 -16.69
C HIS A 589 -17.64 -32.31 -18.11
N GLN A 590 -18.33 -31.26 -18.58
CA GLN A 590 -18.84 -31.15 -19.95
C GLN A 590 -17.73 -30.89 -20.99
N GLY A 591 -16.59 -30.33 -20.56
CA GLY A 591 -15.51 -29.93 -21.46
C GLY A 591 -14.72 -31.12 -21.99
N ARG A 592 -14.78 -31.37 -23.30
CA ARG A 592 -13.87 -32.26 -24.05
C ARG A 592 -12.42 -31.72 -24.06
N GLY A 593 -11.80 -31.51 -22.90
CA GLY A 593 -10.41 -31.06 -22.76
C GLY A 593 -10.08 -29.70 -23.39
N ALA A 594 -8.95 -29.12 -23.01
CA ALA A 594 -8.52 -27.79 -23.42
C ALA A 594 -8.31 -27.58 -24.93
N PHE A 595 -8.23 -28.66 -25.71
CA PHE A 595 -7.76 -28.62 -27.10
C PHE A 595 -8.85 -28.80 -28.17
N ARG A 596 -10.11 -29.09 -27.81
CA ARG A 596 -11.18 -29.31 -28.81
C ARG A 596 -12.30 -28.27 -28.83
N GLY A 597 -12.43 -27.42 -27.80
CA GLY A 597 -13.52 -26.42 -27.67
C GLY A 597 -13.17 -24.97 -28.05
N GLY A 598 -11.89 -24.68 -28.35
CA GLY A 598 -11.41 -23.32 -28.63
C GLY A 598 -11.45 -22.36 -27.43
N LEU A 599 -11.14 -21.08 -27.67
CA LEU A 599 -11.04 -20.02 -26.65
C LEU A 599 -12.41 -19.45 -26.20
N LYS A 600 -13.53 -20.07 -26.59
CA LYS A 600 -14.89 -19.54 -26.33
C LYS A 600 -15.29 -19.46 -24.85
N TRP A 601 -14.56 -20.14 -23.97
CA TRP A 601 -14.75 -20.09 -22.52
C TRP A 601 -14.09 -18.86 -21.87
N LEU A 602 -13.14 -18.20 -22.56
CA LEU A 602 -12.56 -16.95 -22.06
C LEU A 602 -13.63 -15.87 -22.03
N ARG A 603 -13.66 -15.15 -20.91
CA ARG A 603 -14.67 -14.13 -20.58
C ARG A 603 -16.10 -14.68 -20.55
N ALA A 604 -16.29 -15.98 -20.27
CA ALA A 604 -17.62 -16.49 -19.94
C ALA A 604 -18.19 -15.73 -18.71
N PRO A 605 -19.50 -15.39 -18.71
CA PRO A 605 -20.11 -14.72 -17.58
C PRO A 605 -20.28 -15.71 -16.43
N VAL A 606 -19.63 -15.44 -15.30
CA VAL A 606 -19.77 -16.24 -14.08
C VAL A 606 -20.39 -15.37 -13.00
N GLU A 607 -21.44 -15.86 -12.35
CA GLU A 607 -22.17 -15.12 -11.32
C GLU A 607 -22.13 -15.87 -9.99
N LEU A 608 -21.71 -15.19 -8.92
CA LEU A 608 -21.89 -15.66 -7.53
C LEU A 608 -23.01 -14.84 -6.89
N ARG A 609 -24.03 -15.52 -6.36
CA ARG A 609 -25.13 -14.91 -5.63
C ARG A 609 -25.12 -15.36 -4.18
N VAL A 610 -25.22 -14.42 -3.26
CA VAL A 610 -25.23 -14.69 -1.81
C VAL A 610 -26.66 -14.48 -1.26
N GLY A 611 -27.19 -15.50 -0.60
CA GLY A 611 -28.50 -15.47 0.03
C GLY A 611 -28.51 -14.73 1.37
N LYS A 612 -29.69 -14.65 1.99
CA LYS A 612 -29.83 -14.09 3.34
C LYS A 612 -29.24 -15.07 4.36
N PRO A 613 -28.54 -14.58 5.41
CA PRO A 613 -28.10 -15.44 6.51
C PRO A 613 -29.30 -16.15 7.15
N MET A 614 -29.15 -17.45 7.36
CA MET A 614 -30.11 -18.33 8.00
C MET A 614 -29.65 -18.65 9.42
N ALA A 615 -30.58 -18.68 10.37
CA ALA A 615 -30.29 -19.09 11.74
C ALA A 615 -29.91 -20.59 11.78
N PRO A 616 -28.98 -21.01 12.66
CA PRO A 616 -28.59 -22.41 12.76
C PRO A 616 -29.70 -23.30 13.33
N GLU A 617 -30.61 -22.76 14.13
CA GLU A 617 -31.64 -23.53 14.81
C GLU A 617 -32.72 -24.03 13.83
N GLY A 618 -32.95 -25.35 13.81
CA GLY A 618 -34.02 -25.98 13.03
C GLY A 618 -33.79 -26.02 11.52
N ILE A 619 -32.57 -25.72 11.05
CA ILE A 619 -32.24 -25.75 9.63
C ILE A 619 -32.17 -27.19 9.11
N THR A 620 -32.77 -27.45 7.94
CA THR A 620 -32.72 -28.77 7.29
C THR A 620 -31.91 -28.75 5.99
N THR A 621 -31.44 -29.93 5.55
CA THR A 621 -30.76 -30.07 4.25
C THR A 621 -31.65 -29.64 3.09
N ASP A 622 -32.95 -29.91 3.17
CA ASP A 622 -33.91 -29.58 2.12
C ASP A 622 -34.14 -28.07 2.02
N GLN A 623 -34.19 -27.37 3.16
CA GLN A 623 -34.26 -25.91 3.19
C GLN A 623 -33.00 -25.28 2.56
N LEU A 624 -31.81 -25.81 2.90
CA LEU A 624 -30.55 -25.37 2.30
C LEU A 624 -30.52 -25.62 0.79
N TYR A 625 -30.94 -26.80 0.35
CA TYR A 625 -31.03 -27.15 -1.06
C TYR A 625 -31.97 -26.20 -1.80
N ALA A 626 -33.19 -25.99 -1.28
CA ALA A 626 -34.19 -25.13 -1.88
C ALA A 626 -33.69 -23.68 -2.03
N GLU A 627 -33.01 -23.15 -1.02
CA GLU A 627 -32.51 -21.77 -1.06
C GLU A 627 -31.32 -21.63 -2.03
N VAL A 628 -30.37 -22.57 -2.04
CA VAL A 628 -29.27 -22.57 -3.01
C VAL A 628 -29.80 -22.77 -4.45
N ALA A 629 -30.79 -23.63 -4.65
CA ALA A 629 -31.47 -23.82 -5.94
C ALA A 629 -32.19 -22.55 -6.40
N ARG A 630 -32.87 -21.83 -5.49
CA ARG A 630 -33.52 -20.54 -5.76
C ARG A 630 -32.49 -19.48 -6.19
N LEU A 631 -31.36 -19.39 -5.48
CA LEU A 631 -30.27 -18.47 -5.83
C LEU A 631 -29.64 -18.80 -7.18
N ARG A 632 -29.42 -20.09 -7.45
CA ARG A 632 -28.92 -20.60 -8.73
C ARG A 632 -29.89 -20.29 -9.86
N GLY A 633 -31.19 -20.33 -9.59
CA GLY A 633 -32.26 -20.18 -10.58
C GLY A 633 -32.33 -21.33 -11.58
N ALA A 634 -33.38 -21.38 -12.41
CA ALA A 634 -33.41 -22.26 -13.56
C ALA A 634 -32.18 -21.93 -14.43
N GLY A 635 -31.27 -22.89 -14.56
CA GLY A 635 -30.15 -22.74 -15.47
C GLY A 635 -30.71 -22.50 -16.86
N LYS A 636 -30.15 -21.56 -17.63
CA LYS A 636 -30.30 -21.60 -19.08
C LYS A 636 -29.64 -22.91 -19.53
N ALA A 637 -30.44 -23.96 -19.65
CA ALA A 637 -30.04 -25.18 -20.32
C ALA A 637 -30.06 -24.88 -21.81
N GLY A 638 -28.88 -24.63 -22.38
CA GLY A 638 -28.70 -24.44 -23.82
C GLY A 638 -29.07 -23.05 -24.34
N GLU A 639 -28.06 -22.20 -24.52
CA GLU A 639 -27.92 -21.26 -25.65
C GLU A 639 -26.43 -21.12 -25.96
#